data_AF-A0A9D7PSM3-F1
#
_entry.id   AF-A0A9D7PSM3-F1
#
_cell.length_a   1.000
_cell.length_b   1.000
_cell.length_c   1.000
_cell.angle_alpha   90.00
_cell.angle_beta   90.00
_cell.angle_gamma   90.00
#
_symmetry.space_group_name_H-M   'P 1'
#
loop_
_entity.id
_entity.type
_entity.pdbx_description
1 polymer ?
#
loop_
_entity_poly.entity_id
_entity_poly.type
_entity_poly.pdbx_seq_one_letter_code
_entity_poly.pdbx_strand_id
1 'polypeptide(L)'
;MIQFPSLRYSNAIADYRDHGDPLRLFTEIYAVMRPKRADDSASAIANHLALLDLLDADEGLRQGLRDAFAKLISTRAMVSYLTDSGILPPTGFFSELMRIVSHRLLPEIQNTGEFRDCLHIVLNHKDDWVWLGEIPIENSIRFWHQLIPAGELGEHERRRLVDQFIEAMLVLAYRISGLDVQQDLLRLGGTLADQAPAFRAVAGEAQRYANALHAAHDNGERPQDDEKHLLVLIDQCQDLINRAHRAAQRVGTSLSLSFTLRRAYQCLSRLEVLATLLGSHWRDGGETIAIEQWSNLVRQTVRAENQRNSIRQHVSRGIGLLALRVTDNAAKSGEHYITESRSAYYGMWRSAMGAGAIIAVLALLKIFTSKLDLAPIGYAFLYSMIYGLGFALIYMLHLTIATKQPAMTAQTIASYLGEAESGKQQELDRLVDLIAAVARSQIAAIIGNVAIALPVAMLIGLAWANISGEPMLDPGKGAHLIGDLDPLSWALPHAAIAGLFLFFSGIISGYFDNLASYSRIGERVAQLRWLGLLAGRERAARIGNYIDANLGGLSGNFLFGCMLGTAGTIGMILGLPIDIRHIAFSSANLGYALTAFRFDLPLITLAWGGLGVLLIGFINLGVSFALALWMSLRAREVAFTQTRELLSTLWQRLKSDPRSFVSAPAESTTAPPSAPPAEGTGH
;
A
#
# COMPACT_ATOMS: atom_id res chain seq x y z
N MET A 1 -22.55 8.47 -42.45
CA MET A 1 -23.27 7.18 -42.49
C MET A 1 -22.99 6.44 -41.20
N ILE A 2 -23.99 6.29 -40.33
CA ILE A 2 -23.88 5.44 -39.14
C ILE A 2 -24.04 4.00 -39.66
N GLN A 3 -22.94 3.28 -39.86
CA GLN A 3 -23.00 1.86 -40.18
C GLN A 3 -23.46 1.11 -38.92
N PHE A 4 -24.52 0.30 -39.05
CA PHE A 4 -25.02 -0.54 -37.98
C PHE A 4 -23.93 -1.54 -37.52
N PRO A 5 -23.76 -1.79 -36.21
CA PRO A 5 -22.76 -2.74 -35.69
C PRO A 5 -22.81 -4.12 -36.37
N SER A 6 -24.01 -4.62 -36.67
CA SER A 6 -24.24 -5.90 -37.36
C SER A 6 -23.57 -5.97 -38.74
N LEU A 7 -23.62 -4.89 -39.54
CA LEU A 7 -22.96 -4.83 -40.84
C LEU A 7 -21.43 -4.88 -40.70
N ARG A 8 -20.88 -4.22 -39.67
CA ARG A 8 -19.43 -4.24 -39.41
C ARG A 8 -18.96 -5.62 -38.98
N TYR A 9 -19.72 -6.33 -38.14
CA TYR A 9 -19.42 -7.72 -37.78
C TYR A 9 -19.48 -8.66 -38.98
N SER A 10 -20.55 -8.57 -39.79
CA SER A 10 -20.70 -9.39 -41.00
C SER A 10 -19.54 -9.19 -41.97
N ASN A 11 -19.14 -7.94 -42.21
CA ASN A 11 -17.99 -7.63 -43.08
C ASN A 11 -16.68 -8.20 -42.52
N ALA A 12 -16.43 -8.09 -41.22
CA ALA A 12 -15.22 -8.63 -40.60
C ALA A 12 -15.15 -10.17 -40.71
N ILE A 13 -16.26 -10.86 -40.43
CA ILE A 13 -16.35 -12.33 -40.53
C ILE A 13 -16.22 -12.78 -42.00
N ALA A 14 -16.76 -12.03 -42.95
CA ALA A 14 -16.57 -12.29 -44.37
C ALA A 14 -15.10 -12.10 -44.80
N ASP A 15 -14.45 -11.03 -44.36
CA ASP A 15 -13.02 -10.77 -44.63
C ASP A 15 -12.12 -11.91 -44.12
N TYR A 16 -12.46 -12.52 -42.97
CA TYR A 16 -11.77 -13.69 -42.46
C TYR A 16 -11.88 -14.90 -43.40
N ARG A 17 -13.03 -15.13 -44.04
CA ARG A 17 -13.16 -16.24 -45.01
C ARG A 17 -12.24 -16.06 -46.22
N ASP A 18 -11.96 -14.82 -46.59
CA ASP A 18 -11.12 -14.49 -47.74
C ASP A 18 -9.62 -14.49 -47.39
N HIS A 19 -9.23 -14.04 -46.19
CA HIS A 19 -7.82 -13.83 -45.82
C HIS A 19 -7.29 -14.80 -44.74
N GLY A 20 -8.18 -15.41 -43.96
CA GLY A 20 -7.86 -16.47 -43.00
C GLY A 20 -7.04 -16.06 -41.77
N ASP A 21 -6.92 -14.77 -41.42
CA ASP A 21 -6.23 -14.29 -40.21
C ASP A 21 -7.20 -14.14 -39.03
N PRO A 22 -7.20 -15.08 -38.06
CA PRO A 22 -8.13 -15.03 -36.94
C PRO A 22 -7.81 -13.88 -35.97
N LEU A 23 -6.54 -13.47 -35.82
CA LEU A 23 -6.16 -12.41 -34.89
C LEU A 23 -6.72 -11.06 -35.35
N ARG A 24 -6.64 -10.80 -36.66
CA ARG A 24 -7.24 -9.61 -37.27
C ARG A 24 -8.76 -9.60 -37.09
N LEU A 25 -9.44 -10.72 -37.32
CA LEU A 25 -10.88 -10.83 -37.09
C LEU A 25 -11.28 -10.42 -35.67
N PHE A 26 -10.66 -11.03 -34.65
CA PHE A 26 -11.01 -10.70 -33.26
C PHE A 26 -10.66 -9.26 -32.89
N THR A 27 -9.59 -8.69 -33.47
CA THR A 27 -9.28 -7.27 -33.30
C THR A 27 -10.39 -6.38 -33.86
N GLU A 28 -10.93 -6.70 -35.03
CA GLU A 28 -12.03 -5.96 -35.65
C GLU A 28 -13.35 -6.12 -34.86
N ILE A 29 -13.69 -7.34 -34.42
CA ILE A 29 -14.89 -7.60 -33.60
C ILE A 29 -14.84 -6.80 -32.29
N TYR A 30 -13.73 -6.85 -31.55
CA TYR A 30 -13.59 -6.07 -30.31
C TYR A 30 -13.55 -4.56 -30.56
N ALA A 31 -13.04 -4.11 -31.71
CA ALA A 31 -13.12 -2.70 -32.10
C ALA A 31 -14.54 -2.21 -32.42
N VAL A 32 -15.46 -3.11 -32.81
CA VAL A 32 -16.89 -2.79 -32.96
C VAL A 32 -17.60 -2.80 -31.60
N MET A 33 -17.26 -3.75 -30.72
CA MET A 33 -17.81 -3.82 -29.36
C MET A 33 -17.43 -2.60 -28.51
N ARG A 34 -16.20 -2.10 -28.67
CA ARG A 34 -15.63 -1.02 -27.87
C ARG A 34 -16.45 0.28 -27.96
N PRO A 35 -16.93 0.82 -26.82
CA PRO A 35 -17.63 2.11 -26.81
C PRO A 35 -16.65 3.27 -27.01
N LYS A 36 -17.16 4.43 -27.45
CA LYS A 36 -16.32 5.64 -27.63
C LYS A 36 -15.72 6.15 -26.31
N ARG A 37 -16.46 5.96 -25.22
CA ARG A 37 -15.99 6.25 -23.85
C ARG A 37 -16.08 4.97 -23.03
N ALA A 38 -15.05 4.69 -22.24
CA ALA A 38 -14.95 3.44 -21.48
C ALA A 38 -16.04 3.30 -20.39
N ASP A 39 -16.63 4.41 -19.94
CA ASP A 39 -17.73 4.47 -18.97
C ASP A 39 -19.13 4.26 -19.59
N ASP A 40 -19.24 4.23 -20.92
CA ASP A 40 -20.49 3.99 -21.63
C ASP A 40 -20.75 2.48 -21.79
N SER A 41 -21.07 1.83 -20.68
CA SER A 41 -21.37 0.39 -20.63
C SER A 41 -22.62 0.03 -21.44
N ALA A 42 -23.62 0.92 -21.50
CA ALA A 42 -24.85 0.70 -22.25
C ALA A 42 -24.58 0.47 -23.74
N SER A 43 -23.73 1.29 -24.37
CA SER A 43 -23.33 1.10 -25.76
C SER A 43 -22.55 -0.22 -25.97
N ALA A 44 -21.65 -0.57 -25.06
CA ALA A 44 -20.89 -1.81 -25.15
C ALA A 44 -21.79 -3.06 -25.06
N ILE A 45 -22.74 -3.05 -24.11
CA ILE A 45 -23.72 -4.11 -23.93
C ILE A 45 -24.60 -4.24 -25.19
N ALA A 46 -25.08 -3.12 -25.74
CA ALA A 46 -25.88 -3.12 -26.96
C ALA A 46 -25.10 -3.66 -28.17
N ASN A 47 -23.83 -3.26 -28.34
CA ASN A 47 -22.98 -3.75 -29.43
C ASN A 47 -22.66 -5.24 -29.29
N HIS A 48 -22.50 -5.74 -28.06
CA HIS A 48 -22.27 -7.15 -27.80
C HIS A 48 -23.55 -7.99 -28.04
N LEU A 49 -24.72 -7.51 -27.61
CA LEU A 49 -26.00 -8.14 -27.94
C LEU A 49 -26.24 -8.19 -29.45
N ALA A 50 -25.92 -7.12 -30.18
CA ALA A 50 -26.02 -7.10 -31.64
C ALA A 50 -25.15 -8.16 -32.33
N LEU A 51 -23.99 -8.52 -31.74
CA LEU A 51 -23.18 -9.63 -32.22
C LEU A 51 -23.88 -10.97 -31.96
N LEU A 52 -24.36 -11.19 -30.74
CA LEU A 52 -25.04 -12.43 -30.35
C LEU A 52 -26.29 -12.69 -31.19
N ASP A 53 -27.08 -11.65 -31.44
CA ASP A 53 -28.31 -11.75 -32.24
C ASP A 53 -27.98 -12.00 -33.72
N LEU A 54 -26.88 -11.42 -34.23
CA LEU A 54 -26.39 -11.70 -35.59
C LEU A 54 -25.95 -13.16 -35.75
N LEU A 55 -25.20 -13.67 -34.79
CA LEU A 55 -24.76 -15.07 -34.78
C LEU A 55 -25.95 -16.03 -34.61
N ASP A 56 -26.99 -15.64 -33.88
CA ASP A 56 -28.23 -16.43 -33.77
C ASP A 56 -29.01 -16.47 -35.08
N ALA A 57 -29.02 -15.37 -35.84
CA ALA A 57 -29.76 -15.25 -37.09
C ALA A 57 -29.05 -15.89 -38.31
N ASP A 58 -27.72 -15.95 -38.32
CA ASP A 58 -26.93 -16.43 -39.47
C ASP A 58 -25.94 -17.53 -39.07
N GLU A 59 -26.29 -18.78 -39.40
CA GLU A 59 -25.45 -19.96 -39.14
C GLU A 59 -24.11 -19.91 -39.90
N GLY A 60 -24.07 -19.29 -41.08
CA GLY A 60 -22.83 -19.15 -41.84
C GLY A 60 -21.85 -18.22 -41.12
N LEU A 61 -22.31 -17.07 -40.65
CA LEU A 61 -21.47 -16.15 -39.87
C LEU A 61 -21.03 -16.79 -38.55
N ARG A 62 -21.92 -17.55 -37.89
CA ARG A 62 -21.58 -18.33 -36.69
C ARG A 62 -20.46 -19.33 -36.97
N GLN A 63 -20.59 -20.13 -38.03
CA GLN A 63 -19.58 -21.09 -38.44
C GLN A 63 -18.23 -20.41 -38.73
N GLY A 64 -18.25 -19.30 -39.47
CA GLY A 64 -17.01 -18.56 -39.80
C GLY A 64 -16.28 -18.04 -38.56
N LEU A 65 -17.04 -17.58 -37.55
CA LEU A 65 -16.46 -17.14 -36.28
C LEU A 65 -15.94 -18.31 -35.43
N ARG A 66 -16.63 -19.45 -35.43
CA ARG A 66 -16.15 -20.68 -34.76
C ARG A 66 -14.86 -21.20 -35.38
N ASP A 67 -14.79 -21.29 -36.71
CA ASP A 67 -13.59 -21.70 -37.44
C ASP A 67 -12.41 -20.78 -37.11
N ALA A 68 -12.64 -19.47 -37.06
CA ALA A 68 -11.63 -18.50 -36.67
C ALA A 68 -11.17 -18.67 -35.22
N PHE A 69 -12.10 -18.91 -34.30
CA PHE A 69 -11.78 -19.17 -32.90
C PHE A 69 -10.96 -20.44 -32.75
N ALA A 70 -11.41 -21.55 -33.35
CA ALA A 70 -10.74 -22.84 -33.38
C ALA A 70 -9.30 -22.69 -33.88
N LYS A 71 -9.10 -21.97 -34.99
CA LYS A 71 -7.77 -21.67 -35.54
C LYS A 71 -6.93 -20.80 -34.60
N LEU A 72 -7.52 -19.81 -33.92
CA LEU A 72 -6.80 -18.98 -32.96
C LEU A 72 -6.29 -19.82 -31.78
N ILE A 73 -7.11 -20.71 -31.24
CA ILE A 73 -6.75 -21.52 -30.08
C ILE A 73 -5.82 -22.69 -30.42
N SER A 74 -5.92 -23.26 -31.62
CA SER A 74 -5.09 -24.40 -32.03
C SER A 74 -3.68 -23.99 -32.49
N THR A 75 -3.52 -22.74 -32.96
CA THR A 75 -2.23 -22.25 -33.51
C THR A 75 -1.35 -21.51 -32.50
N ARG A 76 -1.90 -21.07 -31.35
CA ARG A 76 -1.20 -20.24 -30.36
C ARG A 76 -0.99 -21.00 -29.05
N ALA A 77 0.10 -20.70 -28.35
CA ALA A 77 0.39 -21.27 -27.03
C ALA A 77 -0.45 -20.56 -25.94
N MET A 78 -1.14 -21.33 -25.09
CA MET A 78 -1.97 -20.84 -23.99
C MET A 78 -1.32 -20.98 -22.62
N VAL A 79 -0.21 -21.69 -22.51
CA VAL A 79 0.38 -22.02 -21.19
C VAL A 79 0.69 -20.76 -20.40
N SER A 80 1.33 -19.73 -20.98
CA SER A 80 1.58 -18.46 -20.25
C SER A 80 0.28 -17.71 -19.94
N TYR A 81 -0.71 -17.74 -20.85
CA TYR A 81 -2.02 -17.15 -20.57
C TYR A 81 -2.69 -17.79 -19.35
N LEU A 82 -2.69 -19.11 -19.25
CA LEU A 82 -3.30 -19.85 -18.15
C LEU A 82 -2.52 -19.75 -16.84
N THR A 83 -1.18 -19.66 -16.90
CA THR A 83 -0.30 -19.73 -15.72
C THR A 83 0.20 -18.39 -15.18
N ASP A 84 0.19 -17.32 -15.98
CA ASP A 84 0.73 -16.01 -15.59
C ASP A 84 -0.34 -14.91 -15.57
N SER A 85 -1.43 -15.02 -16.34
CA SER A 85 -2.44 -13.95 -16.40
C SER A 85 -3.22 -13.81 -15.09
N GLY A 86 -2.99 -12.69 -14.40
CA GLY A 86 -3.59 -12.41 -13.09
C GLY A 86 -2.87 -13.06 -11.90
N ILE A 87 -1.74 -13.72 -12.13
CA ILE A 87 -0.88 -14.28 -11.10
C ILE A 87 0.34 -13.38 -10.92
N LEU A 88 0.70 -13.11 -9.66
CA LEU A 88 1.86 -12.29 -9.34
C LEU A 88 3.19 -12.95 -9.79
N PRO A 89 4.15 -12.18 -10.34
CA PRO A 89 5.42 -12.72 -10.85
C PRO A 89 6.41 -13.09 -9.73
N PRO A 90 7.30 -14.08 -9.92
CA PRO A 90 8.25 -14.52 -8.89
C PRO A 90 9.29 -13.46 -8.45
N THR A 91 9.49 -12.40 -9.24
CA THR A 91 10.57 -11.41 -9.08
C THR A 91 10.40 -10.48 -7.88
N GLY A 92 9.23 -10.51 -7.23
CA GLY A 92 8.90 -9.69 -6.06
C GLY A 92 8.41 -8.27 -6.42
N PHE A 93 7.96 -7.53 -5.41
CA PHE A 93 7.24 -6.27 -5.61
C PHE A 93 8.04 -5.17 -6.33
N PHE A 94 9.28 -4.91 -5.90
CA PHE A 94 10.10 -3.81 -6.43
C PHE A 94 10.60 -4.10 -7.84
N SER A 95 11.02 -5.33 -8.11
CA SER A 95 11.40 -5.77 -9.46
C SER A 95 10.24 -5.59 -10.43
N GLU A 96 9.03 -5.95 -10.00
CA GLU A 96 7.82 -5.77 -10.80
C GLU A 96 7.43 -4.29 -10.97
N LEU A 97 7.58 -3.46 -9.93
CA LEU A 97 7.36 -2.02 -10.04
C LEU A 97 8.32 -1.39 -11.05
N MET A 98 9.61 -1.75 -11.00
CA MET A 98 10.61 -1.29 -11.97
C MET A 98 10.31 -1.81 -13.37
N ARG A 99 9.86 -3.07 -13.51
CA ARG A 99 9.38 -3.63 -14.78
C ARG A 99 8.26 -2.77 -15.37
N ILE A 100 7.22 -2.45 -14.57
CA ILE A 100 6.08 -1.63 -15.00
C ILE A 100 6.53 -0.22 -15.42
N VAL A 101 7.40 0.42 -14.63
CA VAL A 101 7.94 1.75 -14.96
C VAL A 101 8.74 1.70 -16.26
N SER A 102 9.60 0.68 -16.42
CA SER A 102 10.37 0.45 -17.63
C SER A 102 9.48 0.24 -18.84
N HIS A 103 8.41 -0.55 -18.74
CA HIS A 103 7.52 -0.80 -19.89
C HIS A 103 6.66 0.37 -20.29
N ARG A 104 6.44 1.31 -19.38
CA ARG A 104 5.81 2.58 -19.72
C ARG A 104 6.72 3.47 -20.57
N LEU A 105 8.04 3.31 -20.45
CA LEU A 105 9.03 3.99 -21.27
C LEU A 105 9.37 3.21 -22.55
N LEU A 106 9.41 1.88 -22.46
CA LEU A 106 9.79 0.98 -23.55
C LEU A 106 8.87 -0.27 -23.60
N PRO A 107 7.91 -0.34 -24.54
CA PRO A 107 6.91 -1.43 -24.58
C PRO A 107 7.54 -2.81 -24.80
N GLU A 108 6.88 -3.85 -24.29
CA GLU A 108 7.27 -5.27 -24.50
C GLU A 108 7.13 -5.67 -25.98
N ILE A 109 8.00 -6.55 -26.46
CA ILE A 109 7.86 -7.17 -27.78
C ILE A 109 6.73 -8.19 -27.70
N GLN A 110 5.70 -8.02 -28.52
CA GLN A 110 4.56 -8.94 -28.58
C GLN A 110 4.91 -10.14 -29.46
N ASN A 111 4.89 -11.34 -28.89
CA ASN A 111 5.01 -12.59 -29.62
C ASN A 111 3.62 -13.09 -30.00
N THR A 112 3.23 -12.90 -31.25
CA THR A 112 1.91 -13.38 -31.69
C THR A 112 1.73 -14.89 -31.49
N GLY A 113 2.79 -15.70 -31.41
CA GLY A 113 2.71 -17.13 -31.10
C GLY A 113 2.07 -17.45 -29.73
N GLU A 114 2.06 -16.50 -28.80
CA GLU A 114 1.44 -16.62 -27.48
C GLU A 114 0.03 -16.04 -27.49
N PHE A 115 -0.95 -16.80 -26.97
CA PHE A 115 -2.33 -16.34 -26.84
C PHE A 115 -2.44 -15.11 -25.93
N ARG A 116 -1.58 -15.04 -24.91
CA ARG A 116 -1.49 -13.91 -24.00
C ARG A 116 -1.21 -12.59 -24.71
N ASP A 117 -0.24 -12.59 -25.64
CA ASP A 117 0.15 -11.38 -26.37
C ASP A 117 -0.88 -11.04 -27.46
N CYS A 118 -1.53 -12.07 -28.05
CA CYS A 118 -2.69 -11.88 -28.91
C CYS A 118 -3.81 -11.10 -28.20
N LEU A 119 -4.06 -11.39 -26.92
CA LEU A 119 -5.07 -10.68 -26.14
C LEU A 119 -4.74 -9.18 -26.00
N HIS A 120 -3.45 -8.81 -25.91
CA HIS A 120 -3.02 -7.41 -25.84
C HIS A 120 -3.19 -6.68 -27.18
N ILE A 121 -3.07 -7.40 -28.30
CA ILE A 121 -3.33 -6.86 -29.64
C ILE A 121 -4.83 -6.58 -29.80
N VAL A 122 -5.68 -7.52 -29.38
CA VAL A 122 -7.15 -7.37 -29.41
C VAL A 122 -7.62 -6.26 -28.46
N LEU A 123 -7.10 -6.23 -27.24
CA LEU A 123 -7.45 -5.28 -26.17
C LEU A 123 -6.40 -4.17 -26.02
N ASN A 124 -6.19 -3.44 -27.11
CA ASN A 124 -5.14 -2.43 -27.21
C ASN A 124 -5.41 -1.13 -26.41
N HIS A 125 -6.56 -0.96 -25.76
CA HIS A 125 -6.83 0.19 -24.89
C HIS A 125 -6.76 -0.20 -23.39
N LYS A 126 -6.05 0.61 -22.60
CA LYS A 126 -5.84 0.45 -21.14
C LYS A 126 -7.10 0.46 -20.27
N ASP A 127 -8.22 0.89 -20.84
CA ASP A 127 -9.51 1.04 -20.17
C ASP A 127 -10.53 0.02 -20.68
N ASP A 128 -10.12 -0.93 -21.54
CA ASP A 128 -11.04 -1.92 -22.11
C ASP A 128 -11.68 -2.82 -21.05
N TRP A 129 -10.96 -3.06 -19.95
CA TRP A 129 -11.48 -3.82 -18.81
C TRP A 129 -12.72 -3.19 -18.16
N VAL A 130 -12.93 -1.87 -18.31
CA VAL A 130 -14.06 -1.15 -17.68
C VAL A 130 -15.36 -1.62 -18.31
N TRP A 131 -15.51 -1.44 -19.62
CA TRP A 131 -16.74 -1.82 -20.32
C TRP A 131 -16.90 -3.34 -20.45
N LEU A 132 -15.81 -4.10 -20.57
CA LEU A 132 -15.85 -5.57 -20.57
C LEU A 132 -16.33 -6.14 -19.22
N GLY A 133 -15.99 -5.47 -18.12
CA GLY A 133 -16.44 -5.85 -16.78
C GLY A 133 -17.94 -5.70 -16.57
N GLU A 134 -18.56 -4.75 -17.29
CA GLU A 134 -20.00 -4.42 -17.20
C GLU A 134 -20.88 -5.29 -18.11
N ILE A 135 -20.30 -6.07 -19.03
CA ILE A 135 -21.08 -7.03 -19.83
C ILE A 135 -21.67 -8.10 -18.90
N PRO A 136 -22.99 -8.36 -18.95
CA PRO A 136 -23.62 -9.42 -18.17
C PRO A 136 -22.93 -10.79 -18.39
N ILE A 137 -22.81 -11.58 -17.33
CA ILE A 137 -22.15 -12.89 -17.44
C ILE A 137 -22.95 -13.84 -18.33
N GLU A 138 -24.28 -13.69 -18.35
CA GLU A 138 -25.21 -14.44 -19.18
C GLU A 138 -24.93 -14.21 -20.68
N ASN A 139 -24.59 -12.96 -21.05
CA ASN A 139 -24.20 -12.65 -22.43
C ASN A 139 -22.87 -13.31 -22.79
N SER A 140 -21.92 -13.36 -21.84
CA SER A 140 -20.64 -14.05 -22.03
C SER A 140 -20.85 -15.56 -22.19
N ILE A 141 -21.70 -16.17 -21.35
CA ILE A 141 -22.05 -17.58 -21.44
C ILE A 141 -22.72 -17.90 -22.79
N ARG A 142 -23.68 -17.06 -23.24
CA ARG A 142 -24.31 -17.17 -24.56
C ARG A 142 -23.28 -17.06 -25.69
N PHE A 143 -22.34 -16.12 -25.59
CA PHE A 143 -21.24 -15.99 -26.56
C PHE A 143 -20.41 -17.27 -26.66
N TRP A 144 -19.99 -17.84 -25.52
CA TRP A 144 -19.19 -19.06 -25.52
C TRP A 144 -19.96 -20.28 -26.02
N HIS A 145 -21.26 -20.43 -25.72
CA HIS A 145 -22.09 -21.48 -26.34
C HIS A 145 -22.14 -21.37 -27.87
N GLN A 146 -22.17 -20.14 -28.40
CA GLN A 146 -22.12 -19.93 -29.86
C GLN A 146 -20.72 -20.16 -30.44
N LEU A 147 -19.65 -20.00 -29.66
CA LEU A 147 -18.26 -20.09 -30.13
C LEU A 147 -17.62 -21.47 -29.95
N ILE A 148 -18.07 -22.25 -28.97
CA ILE A 148 -17.44 -23.53 -28.64
C ILE A 148 -17.65 -24.50 -29.80
N PRO A 149 -16.57 -25.07 -30.35
CA PRO A 149 -16.64 -25.95 -31.49
C PRO A 149 -17.28 -27.28 -31.09
N ALA A 150 -18.58 -27.44 -31.35
CA ALA A 150 -19.26 -28.72 -31.20
C ALA A 150 -18.86 -29.64 -32.36
N GLY A 151 -17.71 -30.31 -32.23
CA GLY A 151 -17.22 -31.30 -33.20
C GLY A 151 -16.37 -30.76 -34.36
N GLU A 152 -16.04 -29.46 -34.36
CA GLU A 152 -15.29 -28.82 -35.45
C GLU A 152 -13.76 -28.91 -35.30
N LEU A 153 -13.27 -29.03 -34.06
CA LEU A 153 -11.85 -29.30 -33.82
C LEU A 153 -11.54 -30.75 -34.18
N GLY A 154 -10.52 -30.94 -35.02
CA GLY A 154 -9.97 -32.27 -35.25
C GLY A 154 -9.48 -32.89 -33.93
N GLU A 155 -9.48 -34.22 -33.84
CA GLU A 155 -8.95 -34.98 -32.68
C GLU A 155 -7.57 -34.46 -32.25
N HIS A 156 -6.69 -34.18 -33.21
CA HIS A 156 -5.34 -33.67 -32.94
C HIS A 156 -5.32 -32.28 -32.31
N GLU A 157 -6.17 -31.35 -32.76
CA GLU A 157 -6.23 -29.98 -32.23
C GLU A 157 -6.83 -29.97 -30.83
N ARG A 158 -7.86 -30.79 -30.60
CA ARG A 158 -8.46 -30.99 -29.28
C ARG A 158 -7.44 -31.56 -28.31
N ARG A 159 -6.68 -32.58 -28.72
CA ARG A 159 -5.60 -33.18 -27.91
C ARG A 159 -4.56 -32.13 -27.52
N ARG A 160 -4.08 -31.35 -28.50
CA ARG A 160 -3.12 -30.27 -28.25
C ARG A 160 -3.67 -29.20 -27.29
N LEU A 161 -4.97 -28.89 -27.36
CA LEU A 161 -5.60 -27.95 -26.42
C LEU A 161 -5.60 -28.51 -25.00
N VAL A 162 -6.04 -29.77 -24.83
CA VAL A 162 -6.06 -30.45 -23.53
C VAL A 162 -4.65 -30.55 -22.94
N ASP A 163 -3.65 -30.91 -23.75
CA ASP A 163 -2.25 -31.00 -23.32
C ASP A 163 -1.74 -29.65 -22.77
N GLN A 164 -2.12 -28.53 -23.38
CA GLN A 164 -1.76 -27.19 -22.87
C GLN A 164 -2.42 -26.85 -21.52
N PHE A 165 -3.65 -27.30 -21.29
CA PHE A 165 -4.32 -27.14 -20.00
C PHE A 165 -3.68 -28.03 -18.93
N ILE A 166 -3.32 -29.28 -19.27
CA ILE A 166 -2.58 -30.18 -18.39
C ILE A 166 -1.20 -29.60 -18.05
N GLU A 167 -0.47 -29.08 -19.04
CA GLU A 167 0.82 -28.44 -18.83
C GLU A 167 0.69 -27.21 -17.92
N ALA A 168 -0.31 -26.36 -18.15
CA ALA A 168 -0.57 -25.21 -17.28
C ALA A 168 -0.90 -25.63 -15.83
N MET A 169 -1.71 -26.67 -15.65
CA MET A 169 -2.02 -27.25 -14.35
C MET A 169 -0.75 -27.73 -13.64
N LEU A 170 0.12 -28.48 -14.32
CA LEU A 170 1.38 -28.97 -13.76
C LEU A 170 2.34 -27.83 -13.39
N VAL A 171 2.50 -26.83 -14.26
CA VAL A 171 3.34 -25.65 -14.01
C VAL A 171 2.90 -24.93 -12.73
N LEU A 172 1.59 -24.75 -12.52
CA LEU A 172 1.06 -24.13 -11.30
C LEU A 172 1.34 -24.99 -10.06
N ALA A 173 1.12 -26.31 -10.17
CA ALA A 173 1.36 -27.24 -9.07
C ALA A 173 2.85 -27.26 -8.64
N TYR A 174 3.78 -27.26 -9.59
CA TYR A 174 5.22 -27.18 -9.30
C TYR A 174 5.64 -25.81 -8.71
N ARG A 175 5.00 -24.71 -9.13
CA ARG A 175 5.23 -23.40 -8.52
C ARG A 175 4.81 -23.41 -7.03
N ILE A 176 3.75 -24.14 -6.69
CA ILE A 176 3.23 -24.26 -5.32
C ILE A 176 4.12 -25.16 -4.46
N SER A 177 4.62 -26.28 -5.00
CA SER A 177 5.44 -27.23 -4.21
C SER A 177 6.71 -26.62 -3.62
N GLY A 178 7.22 -25.54 -4.22
CA GLY A 178 8.37 -24.80 -3.70
C GLY A 178 8.14 -24.13 -2.33
N LEU A 179 6.88 -23.90 -1.93
CA LEU A 179 6.54 -23.27 -0.64
C LEU A 179 6.90 -24.14 0.56
N ASP A 180 6.93 -25.45 0.37
CA ASP A 180 7.20 -26.44 1.41
C ASP A 180 8.54 -26.20 2.12
N VAL A 181 9.55 -25.77 1.36
CA VAL A 181 10.92 -25.55 1.84
C VAL A 181 11.23 -24.08 2.13
N GLN A 182 10.25 -23.18 2.02
CA GLN A 182 10.49 -21.76 2.22
C GLN A 182 10.64 -21.41 3.70
N GLN A 183 11.83 -20.95 4.07
CA GLN A 183 12.14 -20.55 5.45
C GLN A 183 11.18 -19.49 6.01
N ASP A 184 10.72 -18.55 5.19
CA ASP A 184 9.83 -17.48 5.65
C ASP A 184 8.46 -18.02 6.11
N LEU A 185 7.97 -19.10 5.49
CA LEU A 185 6.75 -19.79 5.91
C LEU A 185 6.98 -20.57 7.21
N LEU A 186 8.11 -21.30 7.30
CA LEU A 186 8.48 -22.09 8.48
C LEU A 186 8.67 -21.22 9.74
N ARG A 187 9.08 -19.96 9.58
CA ARG A 187 9.24 -18.99 10.68
C ARG A 187 7.92 -18.55 11.33
N LEU A 188 6.78 -18.77 10.67
CA LEU A 188 5.47 -18.34 11.16
C LEU A 188 4.89 -19.23 12.26
N GLY A 189 5.46 -20.42 12.49
CA GLY A 189 5.12 -21.30 13.61
C GLY A 189 5.28 -22.79 13.29
N GLY A 190 5.45 -23.61 14.35
CA GLY A 190 5.68 -25.06 14.22
C GLY A 190 4.54 -25.80 13.50
N THR A 191 3.29 -25.47 13.83
CA THR A 191 2.10 -26.10 13.18
C THR A 191 2.04 -25.85 11.67
N LEU A 192 2.54 -24.70 11.19
CA LEU A 192 2.62 -24.39 9.76
C LEU A 192 3.73 -25.18 9.08
N ALA A 193 4.87 -25.35 9.77
CA ALA A 193 5.98 -26.16 9.29
C ALA A 193 5.60 -27.64 9.15
N ASP A 194 4.85 -28.18 10.11
CA ASP A 194 4.40 -29.58 10.09
C ASP A 194 3.42 -29.87 8.95
N GLN A 195 2.68 -28.86 8.49
CA GLN A 195 1.67 -28.98 7.43
C GLN A 195 2.18 -28.53 6.05
N ALA A 196 3.39 -27.96 5.96
CA ALA A 196 4.04 -27.58 4.71
C ALA A 196 4.14 -28.71 3.66
N PRO A 197 4.30 -30.01 4.04
CA PRO A 197 4.25 -31.14 3.11
C PRO A 197 3.00 -31.22 2.22
N ALA A 198 1.89 -30.61 2.62
CA ALA A 198 0.67 -30.55 1.80
C ALA A 198 0.92 -29.86 0.44
N PHE A 199 1.80 -28.85 0.39
CA PHE A 199 2.14 -28.17 -0.88
C PHE A 199 2.87 -29.09 -1.85
N ARG A 200 3.75 -29.99 -1.37
CA ARG A 200 4.35 -31.04 -2.21
C ARG A 200 3.32 -32.07 -2.67
N ALA A 201 2.35 -32.43 -1.81
CA ALA A 201 1.31 -33.39 -2.13
C ALA A 201 0.45 -32.94 -3.33
N VAL A 202 0.16 -31.63 -3.44
CA VAL A 202 -0.56 -31.05 -4.59
C VAL A 202 0.15 -31.34 -5.92
N ALA A 203 1.47 -31.18 -6.00
CA ALA A 203 2.23 -31.49 -7.22
C ALA A 203 2.21 -32.99 -7.56
N GLY A 204 2.31 -33.85 -6.54
CA GLY A 204 2.21 -35.29 -6.73
C GLY A 204 0.83 -35.72 -7.24
N GLU A 205 -0.24 -35.14 -6.70
CA GLU A 205 -1.62 -35.43 -7.12
C GLU A 205 -1.94 -34.86 -8.50
N ALA A 206 -1.49 -33.63 -8.80
CA ALA A 206 -1.64 -33.04 -10.14
C ALA A 206 -0.95 -33.89 -11.22
N GLN A 207 0.22 -34.46 -10.92
CA GLN A 207 0.89 -35.39 -11.82
C GLN A 207 0.11 -36.68 -12.03
N ARG A 208 -0.45 -37.26 -10.95
CA ARG A 208 -1.31 -38.46 -11.05
C ARG A 208 -2.52 -38.19 -11.93
N TYR A 209 -3.21 -37.07 -11.70
CA TYR A 209 -4.36 -36.68 -12.49
C TYR A 209 -4.01 -36.42 -13.96
N ALA A 210 -2.90 -35.73 -14.24
CA ALA A 210 -2.40 -35.55 -15.61
C ALA A 210 -2.15 -36.89 -16.34
N ASN A 211 -1.53 -37.84 -15.66
CA ASN A 211 -1.28 -39.17 -16.23
C ASN A 211 -2.60 -39.92 -16.50
N ALA A 212 -3.58 -39.81 -15.60
CA ALA A 212 -4.91 -40.41 -15.77
C ALA A 212 -5.66 -39.79 -16.97
N LEU A 213 -5.56 -38.47 -17.17
CA LEU A 213 -6.15 -37.77 -18.32
C LEU A 213 -5.51 -38.18 -19.65
N HIS A 214 -4.18 -38.30 -19.71
CA HIS A 214 -3.51 -38.78 -20.92
C HIS A 214 -3.94 -40.22 -21.26
N ALA A 215 -3.98 -41.11 -20.27
CA ALA A 215 -4.41 -42.50 -20.46
C ALA A 215 -5.88 -42.60 -20.91
N ALA A 216 -6.77 -41.80 -20.32
CA ALA A 216 -8.17 -41.69 -20.71
C ALA A 216 -8.33 -41.25 -22.17
N HIS A 217 -7.54 -40.27 -22.60
CA HIS A 217 -7.58 -39.76 -23.96
C HIS A 217 -7.03 -40.75 -24.99
N ASP A 218 -5.98 -41.50 -24.66
CA ASP A 218 -5.42 -42.53 -25.53
C ASP A 218 -6.34 -43.75 -25.67
N ASN A 219 -7.05 -44.13 -24.61
CA ASN A 219 -7.90 -45.32 -24.59
C ASN A 219 -9.38 -45.02 -24.94
N GLY A 220 -9.79 -43.75 -24.98
CA GLY A 220 -11.18 -43.33 -25.17
C GLY A 220 -12.09 -43.66 -23.99
N GLU A 221 -11.52 -43.87 -22.81
CA GLU A 221 -12.22 -44.29 -21.59
C GLU A 221 -12.20 -43.16 -20.55
N ARG A 222 -13.16 -43.19 -19.61
CA ARG A 222 -13.18 -42.25 -18.49
C ARG A 222 -11.92 -42.43 -17.62
N PRO A 223 -11.26 -41.35 -17.17
CA PRO A 223 -10.09 -41.46 -16.31
C PRO A 223 -10.43 -42.24 -15.03
N GLN A 224 -9.51 -43.13 -14.64
CA GLN A 224 -9.64 -43.96 -13.44
C GLN A 224 -9.63 -43.12 -12.15
N ASP A 225 -8.82 -42.06 -12.14
CA ASP A 225 -8.73 -41.09 -11.06
C ASP A 225 -9.37 -39.77 -11.48
N ASP A 226 -10.27 -39.23 -10.66
CA ASP A 226 -10.91 -37.94 -10.88
C ASP A 226 -10.19 -36.78 -10.17
N GLU A 227 -10.54 -35.55 -10.52
CA GLU A 227 -9.96 -34.33 -9.95
C GLU A 227 -10.25 -34.12 -8.46
N LYS A 228 -11.17 -34.88 -7.84
CA LYS A 228 -11.69 -34.55 -6.51
C LYS A 228 -10.60 -34.58 -5.43
N HIS A 229 -9.69 -35.55 -5.50
CA HIS A 229 -8.62 -35.65 -4.53
C HIS A 229 -7.63 -34.47 -4.67
N LEU A 230 -7.34 -34.04 -5.90
CA LEU A 230 -6.58 -32.82 -6.15
C LEU A 230 -7.28 -31.59 -5.56
N LEU A 231 -8.60 -31.45 -5.76
CA LEU A 231 -9.39 -30.33 -5.23
C LEU A 231 -9.37 -30.29 -3.69
N VAL A 232 -9.43 -31.45 -3.01
CA VAL A 232 -9.32 -31.51 -1.55
C VAL A 232 -7.95 -31.03 -1.07
N LEU A 233 -6.86 -31.43 -1.74
CA LEU A 233 -5.51 -30.96 -1.38
C LEU A 233 -5.33 -29.47 -1.65
N ILE A 234 -5.95 -28.95 -2.72
CA ILE A 234 -5.96 -27.51 -3.02
C ILE A 234 -6.64 -26.73 -1.90
N ASP A 235 -7.83 -27.16 -1.47
CA ASP A 235 -8.59 -26.55 -0.36
C ASP A 235 -7.77 -26.51 0.94
N GLN A 236 -7.17 -27.63 1.32
CA GLN A 236 -6.27 -27.71 2.48
C GLN A 236 -5.09 -26.73 2.40
N CYS A 237 -4.49 -26.58 1.21
CA CYS A 237 -3.40 -25.64 0.98
C CYS A 237 -3.87 -24.18 1.02
N GLN A 238 -5.05 -23.86 0.50
CA GLN A 238 -5.65 -22.53 0.59
C GLN A 238 -5.90 -22.16 2.07
N ASP A 239 -6.41 -23.10 2.87
CA ASP A 239 -6.59 -22.94 4.31
C ASP A 239 -5.28 -22.77 5.07
N LEU A 240 -4.23 -23.49 4.67
CA LEU A 240 -2.89 -23.34 5.22
C LEU A 240 -2.33 -21.93 4.92
N ILE A 241 -2.52 -21.41 3.71
CA ILE A 241 -2.14 -20.04 3.35
C ILE A 241 -2.94 -19.01 4.16
N ASN A 242 -4.23 -19.20 4.35
CA ASN A 242 -5.06 -18.31 5.16
C ASN A 242 -4.60 -18.29 6.64
N ARG A 243 -4.21 -19.44 7.18
CA ARG A 243 -3.58 -19.55 8.51
C ARG A 243 -2.21 -18.88 8.55
N ALA A 244 -1.37 -19.10 7.54
CA ALA A 244 -0.08 -18.44 7.40
C ALA A 244 -0.25 -16.91 7.34
N HIS A 245 -1.25 -16.42 6.62
CA HIS A 245 -1.57 -15.00 6.52
C HIS A 245 -1.91 -14.40 7.90
N ARG A 246 -2.79 -15.06 8.65
CA ARG A 246 -3.13 -14.66 10.03
C ARG A 246 -1.94 -14.73 10.98
N ALA A 247 -1.08 -15.74 10.86
CA ALA A 247 0.15 -15.84 11.64
C ALA A 247 1.15 -14.71 11.29
N ALA A 248 1.28 -14.40 10.00
CA ALA A 248 2.11 -13.31 9.49
C ALA A 248 1.58 -11.92 9.89
N GLN A 249 0.31 -11.78 10.29
CA GLN A 249 -0.22 -10.58 10.94
C GLN A 249 0.09 -10.50 12.45
N ARG A 250 0.39 -11.63 13.10
CA ARG A 250 0.76 -11.69 14.53
C ARG A 250 2.28 -11.59 14.76
N VAL A 251 3.08 -12.38 14.05
CA VAL A 251 4.53 -12.55 14.36
C VAL A 251 5.42 -11.52 13.65
N GLY A 252 5.11 -11.19 12.40
CA GLY A 252 5.83 -10.21 11.58
C GLY A 252 5.65 -10.61 10.12
N THR A 253 5.68 -9.68 9.17
CA THR A 253 5.68 -10.05 7.75
C THR A 253 6.70 -9.25 6.96
N SER A 254 7.25 -9.83 5.91
CA SER A 254 8.04 -9.10 4.91
C SER A 254 7.20 -8.88 3.64
N LEU A 255 7.63 -7.93 2.80
CA LEU A 255 7.03 -7.73 1.49
C LEU A 255 7.09 -9.01 0.66
N SER A 256 8.24 -9.69 0.72
CA SER A 256 8.50 -10.94 0.01
C SER A 256 7.53 -12.04 0.44
N LEU A 257 7.33 -12.22 1.75
CA LEU A 257 6.42 -13.22 2.30
C LEU A 257 4.96 -12.94 1.92
N SER A 258 4.50 -11.70 2.09
CA SER A 258 3.13 -11.31 1.70
C SER A 258 2.88 -11.53 0.21
N PHE A 259 3.86 -11.19 -0.63
CA PHE A 259 3.80 -11.38 -2.06
C PHE A 259 3.77 -12.87 -2.43
N THR A 260 4.56 -13.69 -1.75
CA THR A 260 4.65 -15.14 -1.98
C THR A 260 3.37 -15.87 -1.56
N LEU A 261 2.82 -15.56 -0.38
CA LEU A 261 1.54 -16.13 0.08
C LEU A 261 0.39 -15.77 -0.86
N ARG A 262 0.34 -14.51 -1.33
CA ARG A 262 -0.69 -14.08 -2.28
C ARG A 262 -0.55 -14.78 -3.62
N ARG A 263 0.67 -14.86 -4.15
CA ARG A 263 0.95 -15.58 -5.39
C ARG A 263 0.56 -17.06 -5.27
N ALA A 264 0.90 -17.71 -4.16
CA ALA A 264 0.54 -19.09 -3.89
C ALA A 264 -0.98 -19.31 -3.91
N TYR A 265 -1.73 -18.43 -3.26
CA TYR A 265 -3.19 -18.46 -3.29
C TYR A 265 -3.75 -18.31 -4.71
N GLN A 266 -3.22 -17.36 -5.49
CA GLN A 266 -3.61 -17.18 -6.90
C GLN A 266 -3.30 -18.42 -7.76
N CYS A 267 -2.14 -19.05 -7.55
CA CYS A 267 -1.79 -20.29 -8.24
C CYS A 267 -2.75 -21.43 -7.86
N LEU A 268 -3.10 -21.59 -6.57
CA LEU A 268 -4.02 -22.63 -6.11
C LEU A 268 -5.44 -22.43 -6.66
N SER A 269 -5.95 -21.20 -6.62
CA SER A 269 -7.26 -20.88 -7.18
C SER A 269 -7.30 -21.10 -8.70
N ARG A 270 -6.22 -20.75 -9.42
CA ARG A 270 -6.13 -21.07 -10.85
C ARG A 270 -6.05 -22.57 -11.10
N LEU A 271 -5.28 -23.29 -10.28
CA LEU A 271 -5.14 -24.74 -10.36
C LEU A 271 -6.49 -25.44 -10.18
N GLU A 272 -7.31 -24.97 -9.24
CA GLU A 272 -8.68 -25.43 -8.99
C GLU A 272 -9.58 -25.27 -10.22
N VAL A 273 -9.53 -24.09 -10.86
CA VAL A 273 -10.28 -23.80 -12.08
C VAL A 273 -9.85 -24.71 -13.22
N LEU A 274 -8.53 -24.90 -13.43
CA LEU A 274 -8.03 -25.77 -14.50
C LEU A 274 -8.38 -27.24 -14.26
N ALA A 275 -8.24 -27.74 -13.03
CA ALA A 275 -8.61 -29.10 -12.67
C ALA A 275 -10.12 -29.35 -12.87
N THR A 276 -10.96 -28.38 -12.48
CA THR A 276 -12.41 -28.46 -12.69
C THR A 276 -12.79 -28.42 -14.17
N LEU A 277 -12.14 -27.55 -14.97
CA LEU A 277 -12.35 -27.47 -16.42
C LEU A 277 -11.97 -28.79 -17.10
N LEU A 278 -10.83 -29.39 -16.76
CA LEU A 278 -10.40 -30.69 -17.31
C LEU A 278 -11.36 -31.82 -16.90
N GLY A 279 -11.83 -31.83 -15.66
CA GLY A 279 -12.76 -32.83 -15.15
C GLY A 279 -14.18 -32.72 -15.72
N SER A 280 -14.60 -31.51 -16.10
CA SER A 280 -15.94 -31.24 -16.63
C SER A 280 -16.25 -32.03 -17.91
N HIS A 281 -15.23 -32.36 -18.71
CA HIS A 281 -15.41 -33.13 -19.95
C HIS A 281 -16.10 -34.49 -19.74
N TRP A 282 -15.91 -35.10 -18.57
CA TRP A 282 -16.39 -36.45 -18.25
C TRP A 282 -17.59 -36.47 -17.29
N ARG A 283 -18.23 -35.31 -17.06
CA ARG A 283 -19.40 -35.17 -16.17
C ARG A 283 -20.68 -34.95 -16.98
N ASP A 284 -21.79 -35.50 -16.50
CA ASP A 284 -23.11 -35.19 -17.04
C ASP A 284 -23.43 -33.70 -16.82
N GLY A 285 -23.82 -32.99 -17.87
CA GLY A 285 -24.00 -31.53 -17.84
C GLY A 285 -22.70 -30.73 -17.71
N GLY A 286 -21.55 -31.37 -17.94
CA GLY A 286 -20.23 -30.76 -17.79
C GLY A 286 -19.95 -29.59 -18.72
N GLU A 287 -20.58 -29.54 -19.90
CA GLU A 287 -20.45 -28.42 -20.85
C GLU A 287 -20.86 -27.08 -20.22
N THR A 288 -22.00 -27.04 -19.54
CA THR A 288 -22.47 -25.82 -18.87
C THR A 288 -21.48 -25.36 -17.79
N ILE A 289 -20.99 -26.31 -16.99
CA ILE A 289 -19.98 -26.03 -15.95
C ILE A 289 -18.69 -25.50 -16.59
N ALA A 290 -18.24 -26.11 -17.70
CA ALA A 290 -17.05 -25.70 -18.42
C ALA A 290 -17.17 -24.26 -18.93
N ILE A 291 -18.32 -23.93 -19.51
CA ILE A 291 -18.61 -22.60 -20.07
C ILE A 291 -18.65 -21.55 -18.97
N GLU A 292 -19.31 -21.82 -17.85
CA GLU A 292 -19.36 -20.89 -16.72
C GLU A 292 -17.95 -20.63 -16.15
N GLN A 293 -17.18 -21.69 -15.91
CA GLN A 293 -15.81 -21.60 -15.39
C GLN A 293 -14.89 -20.88 -16.38
N TRP A 294 -14.98 -21.19 -17.67
CA TRP A 294 -14.23 -20.52 -18.72
C TRP A 294 -14.60 -19.03 -18.83
N SER A 295 -15.90 -18.70 -18.78
CA SER A 295 -16.38 -17.32 -18.82
C SER A 295 -15.80 -16.50 -17.68
N ASN A 296 -15.81 -17.06 -16.47
CA ASN A 296 -15.23 -16.43 -15.28
C ASN A 296 -13.71 -16.28 -15.40
N LEU A 297 -13.01 -17.31 -15.87
CA LEU A 297 -11.58 -17.30 -16.11
C LEU A 297 -11.18 -16.21 -17.12
N VAL A 298 -11.85 -16.13 -18.26
CA VAL A 298 -11.59 -15.11 -19.29
C VAL A 298 -11.85 -13.71 -18.74
N ARG A 299 -12.96 -13.49 -18.03
CA ARG A 299 -13.26 -12.19 -17.42
C ARG A 299 -12.17 -11.75 -16.44
N GLN A 300 -11.70 -12.66 -15.58
CA GLN A 300 -10.65 -12.37 -14.61
C GLN A 300 -9.30 -12.09 -15.28
N THR A 301 -8.91 -12.91 -16.25
CA THR A 301 -7.62 -12.79 -16.97
C THR A 301 -7.57 -11.54 -17.85
N VAL A 302 -8.65 -11.22 -18.57
CA VAL A 302 -8.78 -9.99 -19.36
C VAL A 302 -8.58 -8.75 -18.50
N ARG A 303 -9.29 -8.68 -17.36
CA ARG A 303 -9.13 -7.58 -16.41
C ARG A 303 -7.70 -7.51 -15.87
N ALA A 304 -7.08 -8.64 -15.60
CA ALA A 304 -5.72 -8.70 -15.08
C ALA A 304 -4.68 -8.23 -16.10
N GLU A 305 -4.75 -8.73 -17.34
CA GLU A 305 -3.79 -8.41 -18.40
C GLU A 305 -3.90 -6.95 -18.83
N ASN A 306 -5.12 -6.41 -18.96
CA ASN A 306 -5.31 -5.00 -19.28
C ASN A 306 -4.77 -4.06 -18.17
N GLN A 307 -4.78 -4.50 -16.91
CA GLN A 307 -4.25 -3.77 -15.77
C GLN A 307 -2.78 -4.09 -15.43
N ARG A 308 -2.12 -4.97 -16.17
CA ARG A 308 -0.77 -5.50 -15.85
C ARG A 308 0.29 -4.40 -15.68
N ASN A 309 0.24 -3.37 -16.51
CA ASN A 309 1.21 -2.26 -16.49
C ASN A 309 0.71 -1.03 -15.70
N SER A 310 -0.28 -1.20 -14.82
CA SER A 310 -0.80 -0.12 -13.98
C SER A 310 -0.03 -0.01 -12.66
N ILE A 311 0.78 1.06 -12.53
CA ILE A 311 1.49 1.41 -11.28
C ILE A 311 0.49 1.54 -10.12
N ARG A 312 -0.62 2.25 -10.34
CA ARG A 312 -1.66 2.46 -9.32
C ARG A 312 -2.20 1.12 -8.82
N GLN A 313 -2.46 0.18 -9.73
CA GLN A 313 -3.02 -1.11 -9.37
C GLN A 313 -1.99 -2.00 -8.66
N HIS A 314 -0.74 -2.02 -9.14
CA HIS A 314 0.35 -2.77 -8.52
C HIS A 314 0.64 -2.29 -7.09
N VAL A 315 0.72 -0.96 -6.91
CA VAL A 315 0.87 -0.34 -5.60
C VAL A 315 -0.32 -0.66 -4.70
N SER A 316 -1.55 -0.47 -5.18
CA SER A 316 -2.77 -0.75 -4.38
C SER A 316 -2.85 -2.22 -3.95
N ARG A 317 -2.49 -3.16 -4.83
CA ARG A 317 -2.52 -4.60 -4.52
C ARG A 317 -1.33 -5.03 -3.65
N GLY A 318 -0.11 -4.57 -3.95
CA GLY A 318 1.11 -5.01 -3.28
C GLY A 318 1.34 -4.36 -1.91
N ILE A 319 0.88 -3.13 -1.71
CA ILE A 319 1.09 -2.39 -0.46
C ILE A 319 0.02 -2.71 0.59
N GLY A 320 -1.19 -3.15 0.23
CA GLY A 320 -2.31 -3.31 1.18
C GLY A 320 -1.96 -4.03 2.49
N LEU A 321 -1.29 -5.18 2.41
CA LEU A 321 -0.99 -6.02 3.59
C LEU A 321 0.20 -5.52 4.43
N LEU A 322 1.23 -4.96 3.79
CA LEU A 322 2.33 -4.30 4.51
C LEU A 322 1.88 -2.97 5.10
N ALA A 323 1.16 -2.17 4.33
CA ALA A 323 0.61 -0.91 4.80
C ALA A 323 -0.30 -1.17 5.99
N LEU A 324 -1.17 -2.18 5.94
CA LEU A 324 -2.02 -2.51 7.09
C LEU A 324 -1.19 -2.71 8.36
N ARG A 325 -0.16 -3.57 8.33
CA ARG A 325 0.66 -3.81 9.53
C ARG A 325 1.57 -2.63 9.92
N VAL A 326 2.15 -1.94 8.94
CA VAL A 326 2.94 -0.71 9.18
C VAL A 326 2.05 0.37 9.80
N THR A 327 0.79 0.47 9.35
CA THR A 327 -0.20 1.38 9.91
C THR A 327 -0.72 0.93 11.27
N ASP A 328 -0.88 -0.38 11.52
CA ASP A 328 -1.31 -0.90 12.82
C ASP A 328 -0.23 -0.69 13.88
N ASN A 329 1.03 -0.98 13.55
CA ASN A 329 2.15 -0.73 14.47
C ASN A 329 2.27 0.77 14.77
N ALA A 330 2.15 1.63 13.75
CA ALA A 330 2.21 3.06 13.94
C ALA A 330 0.97 3.62 14.67
N ALA A 331 -0.22 3.00 14.52
CA ALA A 331 -1.43 3.31 15.30
C ALA A 331 -1.27 2.95 16.79
N LYS A 332 -0.69 1.79 17.12
CA LYS A 332 -0.36 1.39 18.50
C LYS A 332 0.61 2.37 19.17
N SER A 333 1.63 2.82 18.44
CA SER A 333 2.51 3.89 18.94
C SER A 333 1.77 5.23 19.12
N GLY A 334 0.70 5.46 18.35
CA GLY A 334 -0.15 6.64 18.40
C GLY A 334 -1.01 6.77 19.66
N GLU A 335 -1.45 5.65 20.24
CA GLU A 335 -2.34 5.62 21.42
C GLU A 335 -1.75 6.37 22.61
N HIS A 336 -0.45 6.22 22.84
CA HIS A 336 0.25 6.90 23.93
C HIS A 336 0.26 8.43 23.82
N TYR A 337 -0.10 8.99 22.66
CA TYR A 337 -0.21 10.43 22.46
C TYR A 337 -1.61 10.99 22.71
N ILE A 338 -2.59 10.13 23.03
CA ILE A 338 -3.96 10.54 23.36
C ILE A 338 -4.04 10.80 24.87
N THR A 339 -4.28 12.05 25.25
CA THR A 339 -4.35 12.45 26.66
C THR A 339 -5.78 12.32 27.20
N GLU A 340 -6.05 11.22 27.89
CA GLU A 340 -7.37 10.95 28.49
C GLU A 340 -7.54 11.57 29.88
N SER A 341 -6.43 11.83 30.60
CA SER A 341 -6.44 12.38 31.96
C SER A 341 -5.77 13.76 32.06
N ARG A 342 -6.07 14.49 33.14
CA ARG A 342 -5.43 15.79 33.44
C ARG A 342 -3.92 15.66 33.62
N SER A 343 -3.47 14.62 34.33
CA SER A 343 -2.04 14.37 34.54
C SER A 343 -1.33 14.10 33.22
N ALA A 344 -1.96 13.32 32.31
CA ALA A 344 -1.45 13.09 30.97
C ALA A 344 -1.36 14.39 30.15
N TYR A 345 -2.35 15.28 30.26
CA TYR A 345 -2.35 16.58 29.58
C TYR A 345 -1.18 17.48 30.02
N TYR A 346 -0.94 17.63 31.32
CA TYR A 346 0.21 18.41 31.81
C TYR A 346 1.56 17.71 31.57
N GLY A 347 1.59 16.38 31.57
CA GLY A 347 2.73 15.59 31.13
C GLY A 347 3.10 15.89 29.67
N MET A 348 2.09 15.96 28.79
CA MET A 348 2.26 16.34 27.38
C MET A 348 2.92 17.72 27.26
N TRP A 349 2.41 18.73 27.99
CA TRP A 349 3.01 20.06 28.03
C TRP A 349 4.49 20.04 28.43
N ARG A 350 4.84 19.39 29.55
CA ARG A 350 6.23 19.32 30.03
C ARG A 350 7.15 18.64 29.02
N SER A 351 6.71 17.54 28.42
CA SER A 351 7.50 16.80 27.43
C SER A 351 7.70 17.62 26.13
N ALA A 352 6.68 18.37 25.70
CA ALA A 352 6.75 19.25 24.53
C ALA A 352 7.66 20.46 24.79
N MET A 353 7.56 21.09 25.96
CA MET A 353 8.45 22.17 26.37
C MET A 353 9.93 21.76 26.33
N GLY A 354 10.26 20.56 26.83
CA GLY A 354 11.62 20.02 26.75
C GLY A 354 12.11 19.83 25.32
N ALA A 355 11.25 19.34 24.42
CA ALA A 355 11.58 19.24 23.00
C ALA A 355 11.81 20.62 22.37
N GLY A 356 10.97 21.61 22.67
CA GLY A 356 11.11 23.00 22.20
C GLY A 356 12.47 23.61 22.57
N ALA A 357 12.94 23.39 23.79
CA ALA A 357 14.26 23.85 24.23
C ALA A 357 15.40 23.20 23.43
N ILE A 358 15.35 21.89 23.21
CA ILE A 358 16.36 21.18 22.39
C ILE A 358 16.32 21.69 20.94
N ILE A 359 15.13 21.89 20.37
CA ILE A 359 14.98 22.39 18.99
C ILE A 359 15.60 23.78 18.81
N ALA A 360 15.49 24.67 19.80
CA ALA A 360 16.17 25.96 19.76
C ALA A 360 17.69 25.82 19.68
N VAL A 361 18.28 24.83 20.36
CA VAL A 361 19.70 24.49 20.26
C VAL A 361 20.04 23.87 18.90
N LEU A 362 19.20 22.98 18.35
CA LEU A 362 19.41 22.42 17.01
C LEU A 362 19.37 23.50 15.92
N ALA A 363 18.47 24.48 16.05
CA ALA A 363 18.40 25.63 15.16
C ALA A 363 19.72 26.44 15.20
N LEU A 364 20.28 26.64 16.39
CA LEU A 364 21.57 27.29 16.57
C LEU A 364 22.71 26.52 15.89
N LEU A 365 22.80 25.21 16.12
CA LEU A 365 23.82 24.37 15.52
C LEU A 365 23.76 24.43 13.98
N LYS A 366 22.55 24.46 13.40
CA LYS A 366 22.37 24.68 11.97
C LYS A 366 22.87 26.05 11.52
N ILE A 367 22.53 27.12 12.25
CA ILE A 367 22.99 28.47 11.94
C ILE A 367 24.52 28.54 11.91
N PHE A 368 25.21 27.98 12.91
CA PHE A 368 26.68 27.92 12.92
C PHE A 368 27.24 27.05 11.79
N THR A 369 26.61 25.91 11.51
CA THR A 369 27.01 25.05 10.40
C THR A 369 26.91 25.78 9.06
N SER A 370 25.92 26.65 8.88
CA SER A 370 25.77 27.46 7.66
C SER A 370 26.88 28.49 7.45
N LYS A 371 27.73 28.74 8.45
CA LYS A 371 28.90 29.63 8.38
C LYS A 371 30.19 28.88 8.00
N LEU A 372 30.16 27.55 7.91
CA LEU A 372 31.32 26.74 7.52
C LEU A 372 31.44 26.72 5.99
N ASP A 373 32.65 26.79 5.43
CA ASP A 373 32.88 26.67 3.98
C ASP A 373 32.90 25.20 3.54
N LEU A 374 31.71 24.63 3.33
CA LEU A 374 31.53 23.23 2.96
C LEU A 374 30.98 23.07 1.54
N ALA A 375 31.32 21.95 0.90
CA ALA A 375 30.63 21.52 -0.32
C ALA A 375 29.15 21.18 -0.02
N PRO A 376 28.24 21.23 -1.01
CA PRO A 376 26.81 20.95 -0.81
C PRO A 376 26.53 19.62 -0.08
N ILE A 377 27.25 18.55 -0.43
CA ILE A 377 27.16 17.25 0.25
C ILE A 377 27.57 17.33 1.73
N GLY A 378 28.56 18.17 2.06
CA GLY A 378 28.99 18.40 3.44
C GLY A 378 27.90 19.07 4.28
N TYR A 379 27.21 20.08 3.73
CA TYR A 379 26.05 20.67 4.39
C TYR A 379 24.91 19.68 4.57
N ALA A 380 24.57 18.90 3.51
CA ALA A 380 23.55 17.86 3.61
C ALA A 380 23.85 16.89 4.75
N PHE A 381 25.08 16.38 4.82
CA PHE A 381 25.50 15.46 5.87
C PHE A 381 25.40 16.08 7.27
N LEU A 382 25.97 17.27 7.49
CA LEU A 382 25.96 17.89 8.82
C LEU A 382 24.56 18.30 9.27
N TYR A 383 23.75 18.89 8.40
CA TYR A 383 22.36 19.20 8.72
C TYR A 383 21.56 17.92 9.04
N SER A 384 21.77 16.85 8.27
CA SER A 384 21.15 15.55 8.56
C SER A 384 21.60 14.96 9.90
N MET A 385 22.86 15.11 10.28
CA MET A 385 23.35 14.63 11.57
C MET A 385 22.81 15.48 12.73
N ILE A 386 22.82 16.81 12.62
CA ILE A 386 22.28 17.72 13.65
C ILE A 386 20.81 17.40 13.90
N TYR A 387 20.00 17.32 12.84
CA TYR A 387 18.58 17.06 12.98
C TYR A 387 18.29 15.60 13.32
N GLY A 388 18.94 14.65 12.67
CA GLY A 388 18.72 13.22 12.89
C GLY A 388 19.07 12.79 14.30
N LEU A 389 20.27 13.14 14.78
CA LEU A 389 20.67 12.85 16.16
C LEU A 389 19.86 13.67 17.17
N GLY A 390 19.55 14.92 16.85
CA GLY A 390 18.71 15.77 17.70
C GLY A 390 17.31 15.19 17.93
N PHE A 391 16.64 14.73 16.88
CA PHE A 391 15.33 14.09 17.01
C PHE A 391 15.40 12.70 17.64
N ALA A 392 16.45 11.92 17.36
CA ALA A 392 16.68 10.66 18.08
C ALA A 392 16.87 10.90 19.59
N LEU A 393 17.61 11.94 19.97
CA LEU A 393 17.80 12.33 21.37
C LEU A 393 16.47 12.75 22.02
N ILE A 394 15.69 13.61 21.36
CA ILE A 394 14.36 14.01 21.85
C ILE A 394 13.48 12.77 22.09
N TYR A 395 13.50 11.81 21.17
CA TYR A 395 12.78 10.55 21.32
C TYR A 395 13.30 9.72 22.50
N MET A 396 14.62 9.54 22.64
CA MET A 396 15.24 8.79 23.75
C MET A 396 14.95 9.39 25.13
N LEU A 397 14.83 10.72 25.20
CA LEU A 397 14.46 11.45 26.42
C LEU A 397 12.95 11.43 26.69
N HIS A 398 12.16 10.73 25.88
CA HIS A 398 10.69 10.67 25.98
C HIS A 398 10.04 12.07 25.90
N LEU A 399 10.65 12.96 25.13
CA LEU A 399 10.16 14.30 24.87
C LEU A 399 9.30 14.30 23.60
N THR A 400 8.35 15.23 23.51
CA THR A 400 7.31 15.18 22.49
C THR A 400 7.56 16.16 21.35
N ILE A 401 7.64 15.66 20.12
CA ILE A 401 7.61 16.48 18.91
C ILE A 401 6.18 16.49 18.38
N ALA A 402 5.50 17.63 18.53
CA ALA A 402 4.08 17.78 18.20
C ALA A 402 3.74 17.33 16.78
N THR A 403 4.59 17.61 15.81
CA THR A 403 4.30 17.43 14.39
C THR A 403 4.34 15.97 13.91
N LYS A 404 4.90 15.03 14.68
CA LYS A 404 4.90 13.59 14.32
C LYS A 404 3.58 12.91 14.70
N GLN A 405 2.91 13.41 15.73
CA GLN A 405 1.72 12.81 16.30
C GLN A 405 0.52 12.75 15.34
N PRO A 406 0.19 13.77 14.51
CA PRO A 406 -0.99 13.75 13.65
C PRO A 406 -1.01 12.56 12.69
N ALA A 407 0.14 12.17 12.15
CA ALA A 407 0.24 10.99 11.29
C ALA A 407 -0.15 9.70 12.03
N MET A 408 0.33 9.53 13.27
CA MET A 408 0.06 8.34 14.07
C MET A 408 -1.38 8.33 14.57
N THR A 409 -1.89 9.46 15.05
CA THR A 409 -3.28 9.57 15.51
C THR A 409 -4.30 9.41 14.37
N ALA A 410 -3.96 9.83 13.14
CA ALA A 410 -4.78 9.59 11.96
C ALA A 410 -4.93 8.08 11.67
N GLN A 411 -3.87 7.30 11.89
CA GLN A 411 -3.90 5.86 11.71
C GLN A 411 -4.75 5.18 12.79
N THR A 412 -4.67 5.65 14.04
CA THR A 412 -5.55 5.22 15.14
C THR A 412 -7.02 5.57 14.84
N ILE A 413 -7.33 6.79 14.38
CA ILE A 413 -8.70 7.16 14.00
C ILE A 413 -9.24 6.22 12.91
N ALA A 414 -8.42 5.89 11.90
CA ALA A 414 -8.82 4.97 10.84
C ALA A 414 -8.99 3.51 11.31
N SER A 415 -8.26 3.04 12.33
CA SER A 415 -8.47 1.69 12.88
C SER A 415 -9.82 1.60 13.58
N TYR A 416 -10.15 2.57 14.42
CA TYR A 416 -11.47 2.66 15.07
C TYR A 416 -12.61 2.85 14.06
N LEU A 417 -12.37 3.59 12.97
CA LEU A 417 -13.36 3.77 11.91
C LEU A 417 -13.68 2.46 11.18
N GLY A 418 -12.68 1.59 10.99
CA GLY A 418 -12.88 0.27 10.39
C GLY A 418 -13.65 -0.69 11.30
N GLU A 419 -13.52 -0.55 12.63
CA GLU A 419 -14.28 -1.36 13.59
C GLU A 419 -15.73 -0.87 13.77
N ALA A 420 -15.99 0.42 13.54
CA ALA A 420 -17.29 1.08 13.69
C ALA A 420 -18.27 0.87 12.52
N GLU A 421 -18.05 -0.15 11.68
CA GLU A 421 -18.88 -0.45 10.50
C GLU A 421 -20.34 -0.78 10.84
N SER A 422 -20.67 -1.02 12.12
CA SER A 422 -22.00 -1.45 12.56
C SER A 422 -23.03 -0.31 12.66
N GLY A 423 -22.65 0.93 12.37
CA GLY A 423 -23.57 2.08 12.23
C GLY A 423 -24.25 2.50 13.54
N LYS A 424 -23.74 2.08 14.70
CA LYS A 424 -24.31 2.42 16.01
C LYS A 424 -23.87 3.82 16.43
N GLN A 425 -24.82 4.65 16.85
CA GLN A 425 -24.56 6.01 17.36
C GLN A 425 -23.47 6.05 18.46
N GLN A 426 -23.41 5.01 19.30
CA GLN A 426 -22.41 4.89 20.36
C GLN A 426 -20.97 4.75 19.84
N GLU A 427 -20.77 4.15 18.66
CA GLU A 427 -19.46 4.02 18.01
C GLU A 427 -19.02 5.36 17.41
N LEU A 428 -19.97 6.11 16.83
CA LEU A 428 -19.74 7.49 16.36
C LEU A 428 -19.37 8.44 17.52
N ASP A 429 -20.05 8.34 18.66
CA ASP A 429 -19.76 9.17 19.83
C ASP A 429 -18.35 8.89 20.38
N ARG A 430 -17.94 7.61 20.45
CA ARG A 430 -16.57 7.22 20.84
C ARG A 430 -15.53 7.78 19.88
N LEU A 431 -15.81 7.76 18.58
CA LEU A 431 -14.93 8.31 17.56
C LEU A 431 -14.80 9.84 17.68
N VAL A 432 -15.91 10.53 17.97
CA VAL A 432 -15.91 11.98 18.23
C VAL A 432 -15.06 12.32 19.46
N ASP A 433 -15.20 11.55 20.55
CA ASP A 433 -14.39 11.73 21.76
C ASP A 433 -12.90 11.46 21.50
N LEU A 434 -12.57 10.44 20.69
CA LEU A 434 -11.21 10.16 20.23
C LEU A 434 -10.63 11.35 19.44
N ILE A 435 -11.38 11.89 18.47
CA ILE A 435 -10.95 13.03 17.66
C ILE A 435 -10.74 14.28 18.55
N ALA A 436 -11.62 14.52 19.51
CA ALA A 436 -11.48 15.63 20.45
C ALA A 436 -10.24 15.47 21.35
N ALA A 437 -9.98 14.25 21.84
CA ALA A 437 -8.80 13.95 22.65
C ALA A 437 -7.49 14.10 21.86
N VAL A 438 -7.48 13.68 20.60
CA VAL A 438 -6.36 13.88 19.66
C VAL A 438 -6.14 15.38 19.42
N ALA A 439 -7.18 16.15 19.08
CA ALA A 439 -7.07 17.59 18.84
C ALA A 439 -6.47 18.32 20.05
N ARG A 440 -6.93 17.96 21.25
CA ARG A 440 -6.45 18.51 22.52
C ARG A 440 -4.97 18.23 22.75
N SER A 441 -4.52 16.99 22.56
CA SER A 441 -3.12 16.63 22.75
C SER A 441 -2.22 17.28 21.70
N GLN A 442 -2.69 17.39 20.45
CA GLN A 442 -1.98 18.10 19.37
C GLN A 442 -1.77 19.57 19.70
N ILE A 443 -2.83 20.28 20.10
CA ILE A 443 -2.75 21.70 20.44
C ILE A 443 -1.80 21.92 21.61
N ALA A 444 -1.89 21.10 22.66
CA ALA A 444 -1.00 21.16 23.81
C ALA A 444 0.48 20.98 23.42
N ALA A 445 0.78 19.98 22.59
CA ALA A 445 2.15 19.72 22.14
C ALA A 445 2.70 20.84 21.24
N ILE A 446 1.88 21.36 20.32
CA ILE A 446 2.27 22.47 19.42
C ILE A 446 2.62 23.71 20.24
N ILE A 447 1.73 24.10 21.16
CA ILE A 447 1.94 25.29 21.98
C ILE A 447 3.17 25.08 22.87
N GLY A 448 3.33 23.90 23.50
CA GLY A 448 4.52 23.59 24.29
C GLY A 448 5.84 23.73 23.52
N ASN A 449 5.90 23.21 22.28
CA ASN A 449 7.08 23.33 21.42
C ASN A 449 7.35 24.78 21.02
N VAL A 450 6.34 25.48 20.49
CA VAL A 450 6.46 26.84 19.95
C VAL A 450 6.75 27.86 21.06
N ALA A 451 5.99 27.78 22.16
CA ALA A 451 6.07 28.73 23.26
C ALA A 451 7.40 28.66 24.01
N ILE A 452 8.15 27.56 23.93
CA ILE A 452 9.49 27.44 24.53
C ILE A 452 10.61 27.63 23.52
N ALA A 453 10.46 27.18 22.27
CA ALA A 453 11.51 27.34 21.27
C ALA A 453 11.88 28.82 21.02
N LEU A 454 10.88 29.70 20.94
CA LEU A 454 11.09 31.15 20.74
C LEU A 454 11.84 31.82 21.89
N PRO A 455 11.39 31.75 23.16
CA PRO A 455 12.09 32.42 24.26
C PRO A 455 13.44 31.79 24.56
N VAL A 456 13.62 30.47 24.38
CA VAL A 456 14.94 29.84 24.55
C VAL A 456 15.91 30.33 23.48
N ALA A 457 15.49 30.45 22.21
CA ALA A 457 16.31 31.05 21.16
C ALA A 457 16.67 32.51 21.48
N MET A 458 15.70 33.29 21.97
CA MET A 458 15.95 34.66 22.42
C MET A 458 16.95 34.73 23.57
N LEU A 459 16.81 33.86 24.57
CA LEU A 459 17.70 33.80 25.73
C LEU A 459 19.12 33.43 25.32
N ILE A 460 19.27 32.47 24.41
CA ILE A 460 20.58 32.08 23.87
C ILE A 460 21.21 33.25 23.09
N GLY A 461 20.43 33.90 22.22
CA GLY A 461 20.91 35.06 21.45
C GLY A 461 21.32 36.24 22.34
N LEU A 462 20.55 36.53 23.37
CA LEU A 462 20.85 37.56 24.38
C LEU A 462 22.10 37.22 25.21
N ALA A 463 22.20 35.97 25.69
CA ALA A 463 23.36 35.51 26.44
C ALA A 463 24.64 35.63 25.59
N TRP A 464 24.56 35.26 24.32
CA TRP A 464 25.68 35.43 23.39
C TRP A 464 26.09 36.89 23.22
N ALA A 465 25.12 37.79 22.99
CA ALA A 465 25.39 39.21 22.81
C ALA A 465 26.04 39.84 24.04
N ASN A 466 25.61 39.44 25.24
CA ASN A 466 26.21 39.90 26.50
C ASN A 466 27.65 39.39 26.70
N ILE A 467 27.95 38.16 26.27
CA ILE A 467 29.29 37.56 26.43
C ILE A 467 30.26 38.08 25.36
N SER A 468 29.79 38.21 24.12
CA SER A 468 30.64 38.47 22.94
C SER A 468 30.71 39.95 22.57
N GLY A 469 29.81 40.78 23.10
CA GLY A 469 29.68 42.21 22.75
C GLY A 469 28.98 42.48 21.41
N GLU A 470 28.79 41.46 20.57
CA GLU A 470 28.17 41.55 19.24
C GLU A 470 26.94 40.64 19.11
N PRO A 471 25.93 41.01 18.30
CA PRO A 471 24.82 40.13 17.97
C PRO A 471 25.31 38.82 17.36
N MET A 472 24.71 37.70 17.77
CA MET A 472 25.09 36.36 17.28
C MET A 472 24.89 36.17 15.76
N LEU A 473 23.91 36.90 15.22
CA LEU A 473 23.48 36.91 13.83
C LEU A 473 23.60 38.32 13.30
N ASP A 474 24.10 38.46 12.07
CA ASP A 474 24.04 39.72 11.36
C ASP A 474 22.57 40.04 10.96
N PRO A 475 22.23 41.33 10.81
CA PRO A 475 20.88 41.74 10.41
C PRO A 475 20.41 41.15 9.06
N GLY A 476 21.33 40.87 8.12
CA GLY A 476 21.01 40.26 6.84
C GLY A 476 20.51 38.82 6.99
N LYS A 477 21.19 38.01 7.82
CA LYS A 477 20.70 36.67 8.16
C LYS A 477 19.39 36.73 8.96
N GLY A 478 19.24 37.71 9.86
CA GLY A 478 17.98 37.98 10.54
C GLY A 478 16.83 38.25 9.57
N ALA A 479 17.04 39.09 8.56
CA ALA A 479 16.05 39.40 7.53
C ALA A 479 15.68 38.15 6.71
N HIS A 480 16.66 37.33 6.33
CA HIS A 480 16.42 36.06 5.64
C HIS A 480 15.54 35.12 6.48
N LEU A 481 15.81 34.98 7.79
CA LEU A 481 15.00 34.15 8.69
C LEU A 481 13.56 34.65 8.83
N ILE A 482 13.31 35.95 8.69
CA ILE A 482 11.94 36.52 8.69
C ILE A 482 11.28 36.30 7.32
N GLY A 483 11.98 36.53 6.21
CA GLY A 483 11.45 36.28 4.87
C GLY A 483 11.04 34.82 4.65
N ASP A 484 11.77 33.90 5.26
CA ASP A 484 11.47 32.47 5.34
C ASP A 484 10.13 32.13 6.01
N LEU A 485 9.56 33.07 6.77
CA LEU A 485 8.27 32.93 7.46
C LEU A 485 7.11 33.58 6.70
N ASP A 486 7.37 34.30 5.61
CA ASP A 486 6.32 35.04 4.90
C ASP A 486 5.28 34.06 4.32
N PRO A 487 4.00 34.10 4.75
CA PRO A 487 2.95 33.22 4.25
C PRO A 487 2.70 33.33 2.74
N LEU A 488 3.01 34.48 2.14
CA LEU A 488 2.80 34.72 0.70
C LEU A 488 3.97 34.22 -0.15
N SER A 489 5.07 33.82 0.49
CA SER A 489 6.24 33.24 -0.16
C SER A 489 6.09 31.73 -0.35
N TRP A 490 7.20 31.06 -0.69
CA TRP A 490 7.27 29.60 -0.71
C TRP A 490 7.17 28.94 0.68
N ALA A 491 6.96 29.68 1.77
CA ALA A 491 6.88 29.13 3.13
C ALA A 491 5.83 28.03 3.28
N LEU A 492 4.60 28.22 2.75
CA LEU A 492 3.53 27.22 2.87
C LEU A 492 3.76 25.97 1.99
N PRO A 493 4.18 26.09 0.71
CA PRO A 493 4.63 24.94 -0.07
C PRO A 493 5.76 24.15 0.60
N HIS A 494 6.78 24.82 1.12
CA HIS A 494 7.87 24.18 1.86
C HIS A 494 7.38 23.54 3.18
N ALA A 495 6.36 24.11 3.83
CA ALA A 495 5.71 23.49 4.97
C ALA A 495 4.94 22.21 4.59
N ALA A 496 4.35 22.17 3.41
CA ALA A 496 3.69 20.96 2.90
C ALA A 496 4.70 19.83 2.64
N ILE A 497 5.90 20.15 2.14
CA ILE A 497 7.00 19.18 1.99
C ILE A 497 7.41 18.61 3.37
N ALA A 498 7.52 19.46 4.39
CA ALA A 498 7.73 18.99 5.77
C ALA A 498 6.60 18.05 6.23
N GLY A 499 5.34 18.39 5.94
CA GLY A 499 4.18 17.55 6.22
C GLY A 499 4.25 16.18 5.55
N LEU A 500 4.71 16.11 4.29
CA LEU A 500 4.96 14.86 3.59
C LEU A 500 6.06 14.02 4.28
N PHE A 501 7.13 14.65 4.75
CA PHE A 501 8.22 13.96 5.44
C PHE A 501 7.82 13.46 6.84
N LEU A 502 6.95 14.19 7.53
CA LEU A 502 6.35 13.75 8.79
C LEU A 502 5.50 12.50 8.58
N PHE A 503 4.70 12.48 7.51
CA PHE A 503 3.96 11.28 7.10
C PHE A 503 4.90 10.10 6.81
N PHE A 504 5.96 10.31 6.02
CA PHE A 504 6.96 9.26 5.75
C PHE A 504 7.67 8.77 7.02
N SER A 505 7.96 9.65 7.99
CA SER A 505 8.53 9.26 9.28
C SER A 505 7.65 8.25 10.03
N GLY A 506 6.32 8.41 9.98
CA GLY A 506 5.37 7.45 10.55
C GLY A 506 5.45 6.07 9.88
N ILE A 507 5.48 6.04 8.53
CA ILE A 507 5.64 4.80 7.75
C ILE A 507 6.97 4.12 8.05
N ILE A 508 8.06 4.89 8.05
CA ILE A 508 9.41 4.40 8.35
C ILE A 508 9.43 3.80 9.75
N SER A 509 8.80 4.45 10.74
CA SER A 509 8.72 3.92 12.12
C SER A 509 8.04 2.55 12.11
N GLY A 510 6.82 2.45 11.57
CA GLY A 510 6.09 1.19 11.52
C GLY A 510 6.77 0.08 10.70
N TYR A 511 7.50 0.44 9.64
CA TYR A 511 8.33 -0.49 8.86
C TYR A 511 9.46 -1.08 9.70
N PHE A 512 10.21 -0.24 10.41
CA PHE A 512 11.33 -0.70 11.24
C PHE A 512 10.86 -1.47 12.48
N ASP A 513 9.71 -1.14 13.07
CA ASP A 513 9.09 -1.94 14.14
C ASP A 513 8.69 -3.34 13.64
N ASN A 514 8.07 -3.41 12.45
CA ASN A 514 7.77 -4.68 11.82
C ASN A 514 9.06 -5.45 11.46
N LEU A 515 10.10 -4.77 10.99
CA LEU A 515 11.38 -5.39 10.66
C LEU A 515 12.10 -5.94 11.90
N ALA A 516 12.07 -5.21 13.03
CA ALA A 516 12.63 -5.64 14.31
C ALA A 516 12.02 -6.95 14.76
N SER A 517 10.68 -7.00 14.81
CA SER A 517 9.92 -8.18 15.20
C SER A 517 10.11 -9.34 14.22
N TYR A 518 9.95 -9.10 12.91
CA TYR A 518 10.07 -10.14 11.88
C TYR A 518 11.48 -10.74 11.78
N SER A 519 12.52 -9.91 11.89
CA SER A 519 13.92 -10.37 11.77
C SER A 519 14.52 -10.77 13.12
N ARG A 520 13.77 -10.63 14.21
CA ARG A 520 14.22 -10.83 15.60
C ARG A 520 15.52 -10.06 15.89
N ILE A 521 15.52 -8.76 15.58
CA ILE A 521 16.72 -7.92 15.68
C ILE A 521 17.23 -7.92 17.12
N GLY A 522 16.36 -7.84 18.13
CA GLY A 522 16.76 -7.90 19.53
C GLY A 522 17.56 -9.16 19.88
N GLU A 523 17.06 -10.34 19.50
CA GLU A 523 17.75 -11.63 19.72
C GLU A 523 19.11 -11.67 19.02
N ARG A 524 19.19 -11.17 17.78
CA ARG A 524 20.44 -11.11 17.02
C ARG A 524 21.48 -10.18 17.66
N VAL A 525 21.04 -9.01 18.12
CA VAL A 525 21.90 -8.05 18.82
C VAL A 525 22.43 -8.67 20.11
N ALA A 526 21.58 -9.36 20.88
CA ALA A 526 21.98 -10.04 22.10
C ALA A 526 23.05 -11.13 21.87
N GLN A 527 23.07 -11.74 20.68
CA GLN A 527 24.03 -12.77 20.29
C GLN A 527 25.34 -12.22 19.70
N LEU A 528 25.48 -10.90 19.52
CA LEU A 528 26.71 -10.31 18.98
C LEU A 528 27.91 -10.59 19.89
N ARG A 529 28.88 -11.35 19.37
CA ARG A 529 30.06 -11.79 20.13
C ARG A 529 30.85 -10.60 20.70
N TRP A 530 31.04 -9.55 19.92
CA TRP A 530 31.77 -8.35 20.35
C TRP A 530 31.02 -7.59 21.45
N LEU A 531 29.69 -7.52 21.39
CA LEU A 531 28.87 -6.83 22.39
C LEU A 531 28.85 -7.62 23.70
N GLY A 532 28.76 -8.95 23.60
CA GLY A 532 28.89 -9.85 24.74
C GLY A 532 30.26 -9.75 25.42
N LEU A 533 31.34 -9.56 24.64
CA LEU A 533 32.70 -9.37 25.16
C LEU A 533 32.89 -7.99 25.84
N LEU A 534 32.33 -6.91 25.28
CA LEU A 534 32.49 -5.56 25.83
C LEU A 534 31.56 -5.25 27.01
N ALA A 535 30.29 -5.66 26.93
CA ALA A 535 29.26 -5.26 27.89
C ALA A 535 28.79 -6.41 28.81
N GLY A 536 29.11 -7.67 28.48
CA GLY A 536 28.57 -8.86 29.13
C GLY A 536 27.22 -9.29 28.54
N ARG A 537 26.90 -10.59 28.67
CA ARG A 537 25.71 -11.21 28.05
C ARG A 537 24.39 -10.58 28.49
N GLU A 538 24.25 -10.25 29.78
CA GLU A 538 23.02 -9.61 30.30
C GLU A 538 22.80 -8.19 29.75
N ARG A 539 23.87 -7.41 29.59
CA ARG A 539 23.76 -6.07 29.01
C ARG A 539 23.51 -6.14 27.51
N ALA A 540 24.14 -7.08 26.81
CA ALA A 540 23.86 -7.34 25.41
C ALA A 540 22.38 -7.71 25.19
N ALA A 541 21.80 -8.54 26.07
CA ALA A 541 20.37 -8.85 26.04
C ALA A 541 19.49 -7.62 26.32
N ARG A 542 19.84 -6.78 27.30
CA ARG A 542 19.13 -5.51 27.55
C ARG A 542 19.19 -4.55 26.37
N ILE A 543 20.34 -4.43 25.71
CA ILE A 543 20.50 -3.62 24.50
C ILE A 543 19.66 -4.19 23.36
N GLY A 544 19.67 -5.52 23.19
CA GLY A 544 18.82 -6.21 22.22
C GLY A 544 17.34 -5.89 22.44
N ASN A 545 16.84 -6.07 23.66
CA ASN A 545 15.44 -5.78 24.00
C ASN A 545 15.09 -4.29 23.82
N TYR A 546 16.01 -3.39 24.15
CA TYR A 546 15.80 -1.95 23.94
C TYR A 546 15.69 -1.63 22.45
N ILE A 547 16.59 -2.16 21.61
CA ILE A 547 16.53 -1.97 20.15
C ILE A 547 15.24 -2.57 19.61
N ASP A 548 14.87 -3.79 20.00
CA ASP A 548 13.66 -4.44 19.51
C ASP A 548 12.39 -3.62 19.81
N ALA A 549 12.33 -3.02 21.00
CA ALA A 549 11.20 -2.19 21.43
C ALA A 549 11.19 -0.76 20.86
N ASN A 550 12.33 -0.24 20.37
CA ASN A 550 12.46 1.18 20.02
C ASN A 550 13.02 1.43 18.60
N LEU A 551 13.32 0.40 17.81
CA LEU A 551 13.98 0.57 16.52
C LEU A 551 13.16 1.42 15.54
N GLY A 552 11.84 1.25 15.49
CA GLY A 552 10.99 2.08 14.64
C GLY A 552 10.97 3.52 15.09
N GLY A 553 10.78 3.77 16.39
CA GLY A 553 10.83 5.12 16.94
C GLY A 553 12.17 5.83 16.69
N LEU A 554 13.29 5.16 16.95
CA LEU A 554 14.64 5.68 16.70
C LEU A 554 14.87 5.96 15.21
N SER A 555 14.62 4.97 14.35
CA SER A 555 14.87 5.09 12.92
C SER A 555 13.98 6.14 12.27
N GLY A 556 12.70 6.20 12.64
CA GLY A 556 11.76 7.18 12.12
C GLY A 556 12.13 8.61 12.50
N ASN A 557 12.57 8.86 13.74
CA ASN A 557 13.01 10.18 14.18
C ASN A 557 14.35 10.58 13.55
N PHE A 558 15.31 9.67 13.51
CA PHE A 558 16.62 9.90 12.89
C PHE A 558 16.50 10.19 11.39
N LEU A 559 15.78 9.33 10.65
CA LEU A 559 15.59 9.49 9.21
C LEU A 559 14.72 10.71 8.88
N PHE A 560 13.76 11.07 9.73
CA PHE A 560 13.04 12.34 9.60
C PHE A 560 13.99 13.55 9.64
N GLY A 561 14.90 13.57 10.62
CA GLY A 561 15.92 14.62 10.69
C GLY A 561 16.86 14.60 9.48
N CYS A 562 17.23 13.42 8.98
CA CYS A 562 18.02 13.30 7.77
C CYS A 562 17.32 13.87 6.53
N MET A 563 16.03 13.58 6.35
CA MET A 563 15.19 14.14 5.28
C MET A 563 15.10 15.66 5.40
N LEU A 564 14.89 16.20 6.61
CA LEU A 564 14.89 17.65 6.83
C LEU A 564 16.23 18.31 6.48
N GLY A 565 17.35 17.66 6.81
CA GLY A 565 18.69 18.20 6.59
C GLY A 565 19.15 18.17 5.13
N THR A 566 18.68 17.20 4.35
CA THR A 566 19.12 16.98 2.96
C THR A 566 18.28 17.69 1.92
N ALA A 567 17.00 17.96 2.18
CA ALA A 567 16.07 18.45 1.15
C ALA A 567 16.51 19.73 0.44
N GLY A 568 17.00 20.73 1.18
CA GLY A 568 17.52 21.97 0.60
C GLY A 568 18.69 21.73 -0.37
N THR A 569 19.55 20.76 -0.03
CA THR A 569 20.69 20.39 -0.90
C THR A 569 20.22 19.64 -2.13
N ILE A 570 19.25 18.74 -1.99
CA ILE A 570 18.64 18.03 -3.13
C ILE A 570 17.96 19.03 -4.08
N GLY A 571 17.22 20.01 -3.54
CA GLY A 571 16.64 21.12 -4.31
C GLY A 571 17.70 21.87 -5.12
N MET A 572 18.79 22.26 -4.46
CA MET A 572 19.91 22.92 -5.10
C MET A 572 20.55 22.09 -6.23
N ILE A 573 20.80 20.80 -6.01
CA ILE A 573 21.39 19.91 -7.02
C ILE A 573 20.46 19.74 -8.24
N LEU A 574 19.14 19.66 -8.01
CA LEU A 574 18.14 19.50 -9.07
C LEU A 574 17.75 20.83 -9.75
N GLY A 575 18.23 21.97 -9.25
CA GLY A 575 17.82 23.30 -9.73
C GLY A 575 16.35 23.63 -9.42
N LEU A 576 15.77 23.00 -8.40
CA LEU A 576 14.39 23.20 -7.97
C LEU A 576 14.33 24.03 -6.68
N PRO A 577 13.34 24.93 -6.51
CA PRO A 577 13.15 25.70 -5.28
C PRO A 577 12.54 24.80 -4.18
N ILE A 578 13.30 23.81 -3.73
CA ILE A 578 12.91 22.88 -2.67
C ILE A 578 13.70 23.21 -1.41
N ASP A 579 12.98 23.61 -0.38
CA ASP A 579 13.44 23.75 1.00
C ASP A 579 12.33 23.28 1.97
N ILE A 580 12.54 23.43 3.28
CA ILE A 580 11.57 22.97 4.28
C ILE A 580 11.34 24.01 5.37
N ARG A 581 10.05 24.21 5.70
CA ARG A 581 9.62 24.98 6.86
C ARG A 581 8.91 24.08 7.85
N HIS A 582 9.43 24.05 9.08
CA HIS A 582 8.87 23.27 10.16
C HIS A 582 8.56 24.19 11.33
N ILE A 583 7.37 24.06 11.92
CA ILE A 583 6.83 24.99 12.93
C ILE A 583 7.81 25.30 14.09
N ALA A 584 8.40 24.26 14.70
CA ALA A 584 9.26 24.45 15.87
C ALA A 584 10.59 25.17 15.52
N PHE A 585 11.18 24.86 14.35
CA PHE A 585 12.35 25.56 13.84
C PHE A 585 12.01 26.99 13.42
N SER A 586 10.82 27.18 12.83
CA SER A 586 10.32 28.50 12.41
C SER A 586 10.13 29.42 13.64
N SER A 587 9.61 28.87 14.73
CA SER A 587 9.50 29.57 16.03
C SER A 587 10.88 29.96 16.60
N ALA A 588 11.84 29.04 16.64
CA ALA A 588 13.20 29.33 17.09
C ALA A 588 13.89 30.38 16.19
N ASN A 589 13.73 30.28 14.87
CA ASN A 589 14.28 31.24 13.90
C ASN A 589 13.71 32.64 14.10
N LEU A 590 12.41 32.77 14.38
CA LEU A 590 11.80 34.05 14.74
C LEU A 590 12.41 34.64 16.02
N GLY A 591 12.63 33.81 17.04
CA GLY A 591 13.32 34.20 18.28
C GLY A 591 14.75 34.71 18.05
N TYR A 592 15.51 34.00 17.21
CA TYR A 592 16.86 34.44 16.82
C TYR A 592 16.86 35.71 15.98
N ALA A 593 15.93 35.85 15.03
CA ALA A 593 15.78 37.06 14.22
C ALA A 593 15.47 38.29 15.09
N LEU A 594 14.59 38.16 16.09
CA LEU A 594 14.31 39.24 17.05
C LEU A 594 15.58 39.74 17.75
N THR A 595 16.44 38.82 18.19
CA THR A 595 17.71 39.20 18.83
C THR A 595 18.71 39.83 17.85
N ALA A 596 18.72 39.42 16.58
CA ALA A 596 19.57 40.00 15.55
C ALA A 596 19.25 41.49 15.31
N PHE A 597 17.97 41.85 15.39
CA PHE A 597 17.49 43.24 15.31
C PHE A 597 17.39 43.94 16.66
N ARG A 598 17.92 43.37 17.75
CA ARG A 598 17.86 43.95 19.11
C ARG A 598 16.43 44.32 19.55
N PHE A 599 15.44 43.52 19.13
CA PHE A 599 14.01 43.75 19.37
C PHE A 599 13.42 45.01 18.72
N ASP A 600 14.15 45.65 17.80
CA ASP A 600 13.71 46.86 17.09
C ASP A 600 12.97 46.53 15.78
N LEU A 601 12.07 45.53 15.83
CA LEU A 601 11.24 45.16 14.68
C LEU A 601 9.85 45.80 14.78
N PRO A 602 9.27 46.29 13.66
CA PRO A 602 7.89 46.76 13.66
C PRO A 602 6.93 45.67 14.13
N LEU A 603 5.95 46.05 14.96
CA LEU A 603 4.95 45.10 15.49
C LEU A 603 4.24 44.32 14.39
N ILE A 604 4.00 44.95 13.24
CA ILE A 604 3.39 44.31 12.08
C ILE A 604 4.28 43.19 11.49
N THR A 605 5.60 43.37 11.48
CA THR A 605 6.54 42.34 11.01
C THR A 605 6.55 41.15 11.96
N LEU A 606 6.51 41.42 13.28
CA LEU A 606 6.41 40.37 14.30
C LEU A 606 5.08 39.60 14.20
N ALA A 607 3.96 40.31 14.05
CA ALA A 607 2.64 39.71 13.89
C ALA A 607 2.57 38.87 12.61
N TRP A 608 3.14 39.37 11.50
CA TRP A 608 3.20 38.66 10.23
C TRP A 608 4.07 37.40 10.30
N GLY A 609 5.26 37.49 10.90
CA GLY A 609 6.13 36.33 11.16
C GLY A 609 5.47 35.31 12.09
N GLY A 610 4.78 35.76 13.13
CA GLY A 610 3.99 34.91 14.02
C GLY A 610 2.85 34.18 13.28
N LEU A 611 2.11 34.88 12.42
CA LEU A 611 1.11 34.28 11.53
C LEU A 611 1.75 33.23 10.61
N GLY A 612 2.92 33.54 10.06
CA GLY A 612 3.76 32.60 9.29
C GLY A 612 4.06 31.32 10.05
N VAL A 613 4.58 31.41 11.27
CA VAL A 613 4.85 30.25 12.13
C VAL A 613 3.58 29.42 12.35
N LEU A 614 2.45 30.07 12.66
CA LEU A 614 1.17 29.37 12.87
C LEU A 614 0.67 28.65 11.61
N LEU A 615 0.72 29.30 10.44
CA LEU A 615 0.29 28.71 9.17
C LEU A 615 1.22 27.59 8.72
N ILE A 616 2.54 27.73 8.89
CA ILE A 616 3.51 26.65 8.65
C ILE A 616 3.14 25.43 9.51
N GLY A 617 2.83 25.64 10.79
CA GLY A 617 2.30 24.61 11.68
C GLY A 617 1.05 23.95 11.14
N PHE A 618 0.02 24.75 10.83
CA PHE A 618 -1.23 24.24 10.31
C PHE A 618 -1.04 23.35 9.07
N ILE A 619 -0.18 23.79 8.12
CA ILE A 619 0.13 23.01 6.92
C ILE A 619 0.95 21.75 7.23
N ASN A 620 1.98 21.84 8.09
CA ASN A 620 2.77 20.68 8.51
C ASN A 620 1.86 19.55 9.03
N LEU A 621 0.95 19.91 9.96
CA LEU A 621 0.03 18.97 10.58
C LEU A 621 -1.05 18.50 9.61
N GLY A 622 -1.68 19.42 8.87
CA GLY A 622 -2.80 19.11 7.98
C GLY A 622 -2.41 18.16 6.84
N VAL A 623 -1.27 18.42 6.19
CA VAL A 623 -0.77 17.55 5.11
C VAL A 623 -0.40 16.17 5.64
N SER A 624 0.34 16.11 6.76
CA SER A 624 0.75 14.84 7.36
C SER A 624 -0.45 14.00 7.81
N PHE A 625 -1.44 14.63 8.45
CA PHE A 625 -2.66 13.98 8.92
C PHE A 625 -3.50 13.45 7.75
N ALA A 626 -3.74 14.28 6.73
CA ALA A 626 -4.56 13.91 5.58
C ALA A 626 -3.97 12.73 4.80
N LEU A 627 -2.65 12.73 4.56
CA LEU A 627 -1.96 11.63 3.89
C LEU A 627 -1.99 10.34 4.72
N ALA A 628 -1.78 10.43 6.04
CA ALA A 628 -1.84 9.29 6.94
C ALA A 628 -3.23 8.67 7.01
N LEU A 629 -4.27 9.51 7.15
CA LEU A 629 -5.65 9.07 7.18
C LEU A 629 -6.05 8.41 5.86
N TRP A 630 -5.76 9.07 4.73
CA TRP A 630 -6.05 8.55 3.40
C TRP A 630 -5.40 7.19 3.14
N MET A 631 -4.11 7.04 3.49
CA MET A 631 -3.39 5.79 3.33
C MET A 631 -3.97 4.69 4.22
N SER A 632 -4.29 4.99 5.48
CA SER A 632 -4.83 4.01 6.43
C SER A 632 -6.22 3.52 6.01
N LEU A 633 -7.13 4.42 5.63
CA LEU A 633 -8.46 4.07 5.13
C LEU A 633 -8.37 3.19 3.88
N ARG A 634 -7.45 3.52 2.97
CA ARG A 634 -7.25 2.75 1.74
C ARG A 634 -6.61 1.40 1.98
N ALA A 635 -5.72 1.27 2.97
CA ALA A 635 -5.11 -0.01 3.34
C ALA A 635 -6.13 -0.99 3.96
N ARG A 636 -7.19 -0.46 4.60
CA ARG A 636 -8.25 -1.25 5.23
C ARG A 636 -9.45 -1.51 4.31
N GLU A 637 -9.45 -0.99 3.09
CA GLU A 637 -10.57 -1.06 2.13
C GLU A 637 -11.92 -0.54 2.70
N VAL A 638 -11.88 0.31 3.73
CA VAL A 638 -13.08 0.82 4.42
C VAL A 638 -13.79 1.85 3.55
N ALA A 639 -14.99 1.50 3.07
CA ALA A 639 -15.90 2.43 2.42
C ALA A 639 -16.78 3.10 3.48
N PHE A 640 -16.26 4.11 4.19
CA PHE A 640 -17.01 4.78 5.26
C PHE A 640 -18.18 5.61 4.70
N THR A 641 -19.39 5.08 4.79
CA THR A 641 -20.62 5.68 4.26
C THR A 641 -21.20 6.80 5.15
N GLN A 642 -20.82 6.87 6.42
CA GLN A 642 -21.36 7.81 7.43
C GLN A 642 -20.55 9.11 7.61
N THR A 643 -19.72 9.49 6.63
CA THR A 643 -18.84 10.68 6.73
C THR A 643 -19.61 11.96 7.10
N ARG A 644 -20.83 12.13 6.57
CA ARG A 644 -21.68 13.29 6.84
C ARG A 644 -22.19 13.34 8.29
N GLU A 645 -22.56 12.20 8.86
CA GLU A 645 -23.04 12.10 10.25
C GLU A 645 -21.90 12.39 11.22
N LEU A 646 -20.73 11.80 11.01
CA LEU A 646 -19.53 12.08 11.80
C LEU A 646 -19.18 13.59 11.80
N LEU A 647 -19.16 14.22 10.63
CA LEU A 647 -18.89 15.67 10.51
C LEU A 647 -19.96 16.51 11.21
N SER A 648 -21.23 16.12 11.12
CA SER A 648 -22.33 16.79 11.83
C SER A 648 -22.17 16.70 13.34
N THR A 649 -21.90 15.50 13.88
CA THR A 649 -21.72 15.28 15.33
C THR A 649 -20.46 15.99 15.85
N LEU A 650 -19.35 15.95 15.10
CA LEU A 650 -18.14 16.74 15.41
C LEU A 650 -18.44 18.24 15.46
N TRP A 651 -19.17 18.76 14.47
CA TRP A 651 -19.54 20.18 14.44
C TRP A 651 -20.45 20.56 15.61
N GLN A 652 -21.42 19.72 15.95
CA GLN A 652 -22.28 19.92 17.11
C GLN A 652 -21.47 19.92 18.41
N ARG A 653 -20.53 19.00 18.60
CA ARG A 653 -19.61 18.94 19.76
C ARG A 653 -18.71 20.17 19.83
N LEU A 654 -18.16 20.62 18.71
CA LEU A 654 -17.32 21.82 18.64
C LEU A 654 -18.11 23.08 19.03
N LYS A 655 -19.39 23.17 18.64
CA LYS A 655 -20.25 24.30 18.97
C LYS A 655 -20.75 24.27 20.43
N SER A 656 -21.07 23.09 20.95
CA SER A 656 -21.64 22.93 22.30
C SER A 656 -20.58 22.92 23.40
N ASP A 657 -19.43 22.30 23.15
CA ASP A 657 -18.31 22.21 24.09
C ASP A 657 -16.96 22.35 23.38
N PRO A 658 -16.60 23.57 22.92
CA PRO A 658 -15.29 23.81 22.29
C PRO A 658 -14.12 23.55 23.26
N ARG A 659 -14.37 23.62 24.58
CA ARG A 659 -13.35 23.36 25.60
C ARG A 659 -12.91 21.89 25.59
N SER A 660 -13.78 20.96 25.19
CA SER A 660 -13.41 19.54 25.04
C SER A 660 -12.23 19.31 24.10
N PHE A 661 -12.02 20.18 23.11
CA PHE A 661 -10.94 20.07 22.11
C PHE A 661 -9.63 20.74 22.52
N VAL A 662 -9.60 21.55 23.58
CA VAL A 662 -8.44 22.40 23.92
C VAL A 662 -8.03 22.30 25.38
N SER A 663 -9.00 22.26 26.30
CA SER A 663 -8.74 22.28 27.73
C SER A 663 -8.47 20.90 28.29
N ALA A 664 -7.75 20.84 29.42
CA ALA A 664 -7.49 19.58 30.12
C ALA A 664 -8.82 18.86 30.43
N PRO A 665 -8.91 17.53 30.26
CA PRO A 665 -10.15 16.81 30.50
C PRO A 665 -10.64 17.02 31.93
N ALA A 666 -11.97 16.98 32.14
CA ALA A 666 -12.51 16.94 33.50
C ALA A 666 -12.06 15.63 34.18
N GLU A 667 -11.74 15.68 35.48
CA GLU A 667 -11.45 14.45 36.22
C GLU A 667 -12.67 13.53 36.17
N SER A 668 -12.53 12.37 35.56
CA SER A 668 -13.54 11.32 35.64
C SER A 668 -13.58 10.81 37.08
N THR A 669 -14.69 11.03 37.78
CA THR A 669 -14.93 10.47 39.14
C THR A 669 -15.06 8.94 39.14
N THR A 670 -14.93 8.29 37.99
CA THR A 670 -14.88 6.83 37.88
C THR A 670 -13.44 6.36 38.06
N ALA A 671 -13.20 5.65 39.16
CA ALA A 671 -11.98 4.90 39.40
C ALA A 671 -11.63 4.02 38.17
N PRO A 672 -10.33 3.84 37.84
CA PRO A 672 -9.94 2.95 36.76
C PRO A 672 -10.51 1.54 37.01
N PRO A 673 -10.97 0.81 35.99
CA PRO A 673 -11.35 -0.58 36.16
C PRO A 673 -10.16 -1.34 36.75
N SER A 674 -10.38 -1.96 37.91
CA SER A 674 -9.40 -2.84 38.54
C SER A 674 -8.90 -3.84 37.51
N ALA A 675 -7.58 -3.91 37.32
CA ALA A 675 -6.95 -4.93 36.50
C ALA A 675 -7.53 -6.31 36.86
N PRO A 676 -7.84 -7.17 35.88
CA PRO A 676 -8.25 -8.54 36.19
C PRO A 676 -7.16 -9.20 37.05
N PRO A 677 -7.55 -9.97 38.10
CA PRO A 677 -6.58 -10.60 38.98
C PRO A 677 -5.61 -11.44 38.15
N ALA A 678 -4.31 -11.26 38.40
CA ALA A 678 -3.28 -12.07 37.79
C ALA A 678 -3.57 -13.55 38.09
N GLU A 679 -3.86 -14.33 37.04
CA GLU A 679 -3.84 -15.78 37.14
C GLU A 679 -2.43 -16.18 37.58
N GLY A 680 -2.34 -16.64 38.83
CA GLY A 680 -1.12 -17.17 39.38
C GLY A 680 -0.69 -18.39 38.56
N THR A 681 0.49 -18.30 37.95
CA THR A 681 1.24 -19.46 37.48
C THR A 681 1.61 -20.32 38.69
N GLY A 682 0.76 -21.29 39.00
CA GLY A 682 1.09 -22.41 39.88
C GLY A 682 1.60 -23.57 39.05
N HIS A 683 2.92 -23.78 39.12
CA HIS A 683 3.72 -24.93 38.67
C HIS A 683 3.84 -25.25 37.19
#